data_AF-A0A0G4EG62-F1
#
_entry.id   AF-A0A0G4EG62-F1
#
_cell.length_a   1.000
_cell.length_b   1.000
_cell.length_c   1.000
_cell.angle_alpha   90.00
_cell.angle_beta   90.00
_cell.angle_gamma   90.00
#
_symmetry.space_group_name_H-M   'P 1'
#
loop_
_entity.id
_entity.type
_entity.pdbx_description
1 polymer ?
#
loop_
_entity_poly.entity_id
_entity_poly.type
_entity_poly.pdbx_seq_one_letter_code
_entity_poly.pdbx_strand_id
1 'polypeptide(L)'
;MSMETAFDLERECGEDQLCAGQKGGVEAAIHAVSGLFDCGEGEAECVLLGDATNAFNTLSRPAALWNARQLWPRASRFLFNTYQGHAALYLRGEKEPLWSQEGTTQGDPMAMQMYAAGTLPLIRSLKEPAEQGPQVWFADDSSKCSSLERAREWWDGLGERGPPYGYFPNSHKSILVVREGLEERAREVFEGVEGLTITTGSRYLGGYVGTREGRHAYVQQKVERWEECIRDVARAATKRPQQAHAVMTKSLQAEWDFVMRVIPEEKETFEPLRHLLATTYLPGLCGKSVDDAEAAVMLLPARHGGTGVRDPTERVAEAYETSVQGTNVLTTAIQHGTHPDQPFDPFIHRLQMHTAIHEGKRRADAQAKERFDDGVARLPPGRQRAARRAQEAKTHAWLTAMPSCSDQTDLSGDAFRDGLAVRYGYRPSNLPSSCPGCGSAFTLTHALDCAKGGLVIQRHNELRDVIGDVGRMAFGAGSVHKEVVLKEGDGQGREGVRTDLVIRGVWDRQRDASFDMCVTNADAPSYGNRPTRFILATHERRKKNKQVRVCEDLSMTFTPLVVTVDGVWGREAEHFFTRLTEQLLTRQGWSDRGRGRVHGWLRARLSVALVRAASLCLRGGRQSWRGVGATDGAGVCSSDE
;
A
#
# COMPACT_ATOMS: atom_id res chain seq x y z
N MET A 1 -23.67 6.27 6.33
CA MET A 1 -24.23 7.57 5.90
C MET A 1 -23.36 8.30 4.88
N SER A 2 -22.05 8.54 5.09
CA SER A 2 -21.26 9.30 4.09
C SER A 2 -21.12 8.63 2.71
N MET A 3 -21.06 7.29 2.65
CA MET A 3 -20.93 6.57 1.37
C MET A 3 -22.18 6.64 0.48
N GLU A 4 -23.38 6.69 1.06
CA GLU A 4 -24.62 6.76 0.27
C GLU A 4 -24.81 8.14 -0.34
N THR A 5 -24.61 9.20 0.46
CA THR A 5 -24.77 10.56 -0.05
C THR A 5 -23.70 10.93 -1.07
N ALA A 6 -22.48 10.38 -0.98
CA ALA A 6 -21.44 10.62 -1.97
C ALA A 6 -21.81 10.05 -3.36
N PHE A 7 -22.48 8.89 -3.40
CA PHE A 7 -22.93 8.29 -4.66
C PHE A 7 -24.01 9.13 -5.34
N ASP A 8 -24.91 9.77 -4.56
CA ASP A 8 -25.90 10.70 -5.11
C ASP A 8 -25.20 11.81 -5.90
N LEU A 9 -24.19 12.45 -5.31
CA LEU A 9 -23.47 13.54 -5.97
C LEU A 9 -22.65 13.06 -7.18
N GLU A 10 -22.01 11.88 -7.10
CA GLU A 10 -21.30 11.28 -8.24
C GLU A 10 -22.24 11.05 -9.43
N ARG A 11 -23.48 10.60 -9.17
CA ARG A 11 -24.50 10.45 -10.21
C ARG A 11 -24.97 11.79 -10.75
N GLU A 12 -25.18 12.78 -9.88
CA GLU A 12 -25.60 14.11 -10.33
C GLU A 12 -24.52 14.84 -11.13
N CYS A 13 -23.24 14.66 -10.78
CA CYS A 13 -22.14 15.26 -11.53
C CYS A 13 -21.82 14.49 -12.82
N GLY A 14 -22.01 13.16 -12.85
CA GLY A 14 -21.78 12.34 -14.04
C GLY A 14 -20.39 12.55 -14.65
N GLU A 15 -20.36 12.79 -15.96
CA GLU A 15 -19.17 13.17 -16.74
C GLU A 15 -18.84 14.67 -16.69
N ASP A 16 -19.76 15.51 -16.21
CA ASP A 16 -19.62 16.98 -16.23
C ASP A 16 -18.56 17.47 -15.23
N GLN A 17 -18.48 16.85 -14.04
CA GLN A 17 -17.54 17.23 -12.98
C GLN A 17 -17.00 16.00 -12.24
N LEU A 18 -15.71 15.73 -12.46
CA LEU A 18 -15.06 14.48 -12.07
C LEU A 18 -14.52 14.47 -10.62
N CYS A 19 -14.55 15.60 -9.92
CA CYS A 19 -14.08 15.67 -8.53
C CYS A 19 -15.12 15.21 -7.48
N ALA A 20 -16.32 14.80 -7.90
CA ALA A 20 -17.35 14.24 -7.02
C ALA A 20 -17.03 12.81 -6.53
N GLY A 21 -16.02 12.15 -7.12
CA GLY A 21 -15.54 10.83 -6.69
C GLY A 21 -15.62 9.73 -7.75
N GLN A 22 -15.77 10.12 -9.03
CA GLN A 22 -15.83 9.23 -10.18
C GLN A 22 -14.57 8.36 -10.20
N LYS A 23 -14.78 7.05 -10.12
CA LYS A 23 -13.68 6.09 -10.03
C LYS A 23 -12.84 6.16 -11.32
N GLY A 24 -11.57 6.54 -11.21
CA GLY A 24 -10.70 6.71 -12.39
C GLY A 24 -11.03 7.95 -13.23
N GLY A 25 -11.75 8.94 -12.68
CA GLY A 25 -12.16 10.14 -13.42
C GLY A 25 -10.99 10.89 -14.08
N VAL A 26 -9.90 11.11 -13.35
CA VAL A 26 -8.68 11.75 -13.90
C VAL A 26 -8.07 10.94 -15.05
N GLU A 27 -8.04 9.61 -14.92
CA GLU A 27 -7.51 8.74 -15.98
C GLU A 27 -8.40 8.84 -17.23
N ALA A 28 -9.73 8.79 -17.05
CA ALA A 28 -10.70 8.94 -18.14
C ALA A 28 -10.59 10.31 -18.83
N ALA A 29 -10.42 11.39 -18.07
CA ALA A 29 -10.24 12.74 -18.60
C ALA A 29 -9.00 12.85 -19.48
N ILE A 30 -7.87 12.29 -19.04
CA ILE A 30 -6.62 12.28 -19.81
C ILE A 30 -6.84 11.46 -21.09
N HIS A 31 -7.32 10.22 -20.98
CA HIS A 31 -7.56 9.35 -22.15
C HIS A 31 -8.51 9.98 -23.16
N ALA A 32 -9.55 10.67 -22.69
CA ALA A 32 -10.52 11.34 -23.55
C ALA A 32 -9.88 12.50 -24.33
N VAL A 33 -9.20 13.41 -23.63
CA VAL A 33 -8.60 14.62 -24.21
C VAL A 33 -7.40 14.28 -25.10
N SER A 34 -6.48 13.44 -24.62
CA SER A 34 -5.33 13.02 -25.43
C SER A 34 -5.76 12.17 -26.61
N GLY A 35 -6.75 11.29 -26.44
CA GLY A 35 -7.29 10.50 -27.55
C GLY A 35 -7.88 11.37 -28.67
N LEU A 36 -8.68 12.39 -28.33
CA LEU A 36 -9.24 13.31 -29.32
C LEU A 36 -8.17 14.17 -30.00
N PHE A 37 -7.17 14.62 -29.25
CA PHE A 37 -6.12 15.47 -29.79
C PHE A 37 -5.10 14.66 -30.63
N ASP A 38 -4.69 13.48 -30.18
CA ASP A 38 -3.64 12.66 -30.80
C ASP A 38 -4.12 11.84 -32.01
N CYS A 39 -5.39 11.40 -32.04
CA CYS A 39 -5.86 10.44 -33.06
C CYS A 39 -6.02 10.98 -34.49
N GLY A 40 -5.71 12.25 -34.78
CA GLY A 40 -5.58 12.80 -36.15
C GLY A 40 -6.82 12.74 -37.06
N GLU A 41 -7.91 12.10 -36.63
CA GLU A 41 -9.15 11.91 -37.39
C GLU A 41 -10.26 12.90 -36.99
N GLY A 42 -9.98 13.83 -36.06
CA GLY A 42 -10.96 14.80 -35.54
C GLY A 42 -10.63 16.27 -35.85
N GLU A 43 -11.68 17.08 -35.98
CA GLU A 43 -11.68 18.55 -36.17
C GLU A 43 -11.06 19.35 -34.99
N ALA A 44 -10.57 18.69 -33.93
CA ALA A 44 -9.99 19.38 -32.78
C ALA A 44 -8.63 19.98 -33.14
N GLU A 45 -8.56 21.30 -33.15
CA GLU A 45 -7.37 22.09 -33.47
C GLU A 45 -6.57 22.45 -32.21
N CYS A 46 -7.25 22.50 -31.07
CA CYS A 46 -6.66 22.90 -29.80
C CYS A 46 -7.31 22.22 -28.59
N VAL A 47 -6.59 22.27 -27.47
CA VAL A 47 -7.10 22.02 -26.13
C VAL A 47 -6.80 23.25 -25.28
N LEU A 48 -7.84 23.98 -24.89
CA LEU A 48 -7.70 25.07 -23.93
C LEU A 48 -7.80 24.51 -22.52
N LEU A 49 -6.71 24.60 -21.76
CA LEU A 49 -6.61 24.23 -20.36
C LEU A 49 -6.85 25.49 -19.51
N GLY A 50 -8.01 25.55 -18.86
CA GLY A 50 -8.42 26.68 -18.02
C GLY A 50 -8.16 26.43 -16.55
N ASP A 51 -7.51 27.40 -15.88
CA ASP A 51 -7.28 27.42 -14.43
C ASP A 51 -8.00 28.64 -13.80
N ALA A 52 -8.46 28.51 -12.56
CA ALA A 52 -9.09 29.59 -11.84
C ALA A 52 -8.21 30.22 -10.76
N THR A 53 -8.39 31.53 -10.56
CA THR A 53 -7.74 32.23 -9.46
C THR A 53 -8.34 31.82 -8.12
N ASN A 54 -7.56 31.07 -7.32
CA ASN A 54 -7.85 30.79 -5.92
C ASN A 54 -9.20 30.08 -5.69
N ALA A 55 -9.55 29.16 -6.60
CA ALA A 55 -10.90 28.63 -6.82
C ALA A 55 -11.63 28.18 -5.54
N PHE A 56 -10.99 27.37 -4.70
CA PHE A 56 -11.62 26.86 -3.47
C PHE A 56 -11.97 27.97 -2.48
N ASN A 57 -11.18 29.04 -2.42
CA ASN A 57 -11.39 30.16 -1.51
C ASN A 57 -12.33 31.22 -2.09
N THR A 58 -12.52 31.25 -3.41
CA THR A 58 -13.37 32.24 -4.10
C THR A 58 -14.76 31.74 -4.43
N LEU A 59 -15.01 30.42 -4.35
CA LEU A 59 -16.34 29.83 -4.60
C LEU A 59 -17.43 30.60 -3.86
N SER A 60 -18.45 31.05 -4.58
CA SER A 60 -19.61 31.75 -4.00
C SER A 60 -20.35 30.82 -3.06
N ARG A 61 -20.21 31.04 -1.76
CA ARG A 61 -20.79 30.17 -0.72
C ARG A 61 -22.33 30.19 -0.74
N PRO A 62 -23.01 31.34 -0.91
CA PRO A 62 -24.46 31.36 -1.08
C PRO A 62 -24.91 30.53 -2.30
N ALA A 63 -24.23 30.68 -3.45
CA ALA A 63 -24.55 29.91 -4.65
C ALA A 63 -24.28 28.42 -4.44
N ALA A 64 -23.15 28.06 -3.85
CA ALA A 64 -22.79 26.67 -3.59
C ALA A 64 -23.78 25.98 -2.62
N LEU A 65 -24.21 26.67 -1.56
CA LEU A 65 -25.22 26.15 -0.63
C LEU A 65 -26.59 26.00 -1.29
N TRP A 66 -26.98 26.94 -2.14
CA TRP A 66 -28.20 26.84 -2.93
C TRP A 66 -28.15 25.67 -3.91
N ASN A 67 -27.06 25.55 -4.67
CA ASN A 67 -26.85 24.48 -5.64
C ASN A 67 -26.81 23.12 -4.95
N ALA A 68 -26.13 23.00 -3.81
CA ALA A 68 -26.14 21.78 -3.00
C ALA A 68 -27.54 21.44 -2.49
N ARG A 69 -28.40 22.42 -2.17
CA ARG A 69 -29.80 22.16 -1.81
C ARG A 69 -30.61 21.55 -2.95
N GLN A 70 -30.37 21.99 -4.19
CA GLN A 70 -31.09 21.50 -5.37
C GLN A 70 -30.53 20.16 -5.87
N LEU A 71 -29.21 20.08 -6.01
CA LEU A 71 -28.51 18.98 -6.66
C LEU A 71 -28.10 17.90 -5.67
N TRP A 72 -27.92 18.23 -4.39
CA TRP A 72 -27.49 17.26 -3.37
C TRP A 72 -28.27 17.37 -2.05
N PRO A 73 -29.61 17.19 -2.07
CA PRO A 73 -30.47 17.54 -0.93
C PRO A 73 -30.09 16.81 0.37
N ARG A 74 -29.63 15.56 0.30
CA ARG A 74 -29.28 14.75 1.48
C ARG A 74 -28.08 15.29 2.26
N ALA A 75 -27.14 16.00 1.62
CA ALA A 75 -26.02 16.64 2.31
C ALA A 75 -26.24 18.14 2.56
N SER A 76 -27.21 18.75 1.89
CA SER A 76 -27.45 20.20 1.93
C SER A 76 -27.57 20.79 3.34
N ARG A 77 -28.29 20.12 4.25
CA ARG A 77 -28.43 20.59 5.65
C ARG A 77 -27.11 20.57 6.40
N PHE A 78 -26.28 19.55 6.16
CA PHE A 78 -24.94 19.49 6.76
C PHE A 78 -24.08 20.61 6.22
N LEU A 79 -24.01 20.78 4.90
CA LEU A 79 -23.24 21.85 4.27
C LEU A 79 -23.70 23.23 4.73
N PHE A 80 -25.01 23.46 4.79
CA PHE A 80 -25.58 24.70 5.31
C PHE A 80 -25.16 24.94 6.77
N ASN A 81 -25.25 23.94 7.64
CA ASN A 81 -24.80 24.09 9.02
C ASN A 81 -23.31 24.39 9.15
N THR A 82 -22.48 23.80 8.28
CA THR A 82 -21.03 24.00 8.27
C THR A 82 -20.64 25.36 7.68
N TYR A 83 -21.31 25.81 6.62
CA TYR A 83 -20.88 26.92 5.78
C TYR A 83 -21.82 28.13 5.75
N GLN A 84 -23.01 28.13 6.37
CA GLN A 84 -23.93 29.29 6.27
C GLN A 84 -23.37 30.60 6.85
N GLY A 85 -22.42 30.52 7.79
CA GLY A 85 -21.83 31.66 8.48
C GLY A 85 -20.38 31.89 8.08
N HIS A 86 -19.75 32.89 8.66
CA HIS A 86 -18.33 33.15 8.45
C HIS A 86 -17.48 32.35 9.44
N ALA A 87 -16.56 31.53 8.96
CA ALA A 87 -15.64 30.80 9.82
C ALA A 87 -14.52 31.73 10.31
N ALA A 88 -14.20 31.67 11.60
CA ALA A 88 -13.08 32.40 12.19
C ALA A 88 -11.76 31.68 11.90
N LEU A 89 -10.85 32.34 11.20
CA LEU A 89 -9.48 31.90 10.97
C LEU A 89 -8.55 32.61 11.96
N TYR A 90 -7.95 31.84 12.88
CA TYR A 90 -7.08 32.38 13.93
C TYR A 90 -5.62 32.35 13.48
N LEU A 91 -5.02 33.54 13.38
CA LEU A 91 -3.59 33.70 13.12
C LEU A 91 -2.85 33.91 14.45
N ARG A 92 -1.74 33.19 14.66
CA ARG A 92 -0.95 33.34 15.88
C ARG A 92 -0.42 34.76 16.00
N GLY A 93 -0.71 35.41 17.13
CA GLY A 93 -0.27 36.78 17.42
C GLY A 93 -1.32 37.84 17.12
N GLU A 94 -2.37 37.49 16.38
CA GLU A 94 -3.49 38.38 16.11
C GLU A 94 -4.56 38.26 17.21
N LYS A 95 -5.15 39.40 17.59
CA LYS A 95 -6.22 39.45 18.60
C LYS A 95 -7.59 39.13 18.00
N GLU A 96 -7.81 39.56 16.77
CA GLU A 96 -9.06 39.38 16.04
C GLU A 96 -8.90 38.29 14.97
N PRO A 97 -9.90 37.42 14.78
CA PRO A 97 -9.86 36.43 13.71
C PRO A 97 -10.11 37.06 12.34
N LEU A 98 -9.56 36.44 11.29
CA LEU A 98 -9.97 36.71 9.92
C LEU A 98 -11.24 35.92 9.61
N TRP A 99 -12.27 36.58 9.08
CA TRP A 99 -13.53 35.94 8.76
C TRP A 99 -13.52 35.40 7.32
N SER A 100 -13.60 34.08 7.16
CA SER A 100 -13.79 33.43 5.86
C SER A 100 -15.24 33.59 5.43
N GLN A 101 -15.50 34.48 4.47
CA GLN A 101 -16.84 34.79 3.96
C GLN A 101 -17.21 33.96 2.72
N GLU A 102 -16.22 33.64 1.89
CA GLU A 102 -16.38 32.87 0.66
C GLU A 102 -15.61 31.55 0.73
N GLY A 103 -15.88 30.69 -0.25
CA GLY A 103 -15.13 29.47 -0.45
C GLY A 103 -15.53 28.32 0.47
N THR A 104 -14.86 27.21 0.21
CA THR A 104 -14.84 26.01 1.05
C THR A 104 -13.58 26.00 1.91
N THR A 105 -13.59 25.25 3.01
CA THR A 105 -12.42 25.15 3.88
C THR A 105 -11.47 24.09 3.34
N GLN A 106 -10.29 24.48 2.84
CA GLN A 106 -9.29 23.50 2.38
C GLN A 106 -8.87 22.58 3.54
N GLY A 107 -8.98 21.26 3.32
CA GLY A 107 -8.78 20.24 4.34
C GLY A 107 -10.06 19.71 5.00
N ASP A 108 -11.21 20.35 4.77
CA ASP A 108 -12.51 19.75 5.09
C ASP A 108 -12.79 18.55 4.15
N PRO A 109 -13.07 17.34 4.69
CA PRO A 109 -13.46 16.18 3.90
C PRO A 109 -14.63 16.39 2.92
N MET A 110 -15.47 17.41 3.11
CA MET A 110 -16.62 17.74 2.26
C MET A 110 -16.36 18.89 1.27
N ALA A 111 -15.20 19.55 1.34
CA ALA A 111 -14.90 20.73 0.52
C ALA A 111 -14.94 20.42 -0.99
N MET A 112 -14.31 19.31 -1.42
CA MET A 112 -14.30 18.90 -2.83
C MET A 112 -15.71 18.64 -3.37
N GLN A 113 -16.55 17.94 -2.59
CA GLN A 113 -17.92 17.62 -2.98
C GLN A 113 -18.82 18.86 -3.00
N MET A 114 -18.66 19.76 -2.03
CA MET A 114 -19.35 21.05 -2.05
C MET A 114 -18.92 21.88 -3.26
N TYR A 115 -17.64 21.89 -3.60
CA TYR A 115 -17.12 22.56 -4.78
C TYR A 115 -17.75 21.99 -6.05
N ALA A 116 -17.76 20.65 -6.20
CA ALA A 116 -18.39 19.96 -7.33
C ALA A 116 -19.87 20.37 -7.51
N ALA A 117 -20.67 20.29 -6.44
CA ALA A 117 -22.07 20.69 -6.48
C ALA A 117 -22.24 22.19 -6.75
N GLY A 118 -21.35 23.01 -6.21
CA GLY A 118 -21.39 24.47 -6.34
C GLY A 118 -21.13 24.96 -7.76
N THR A 119 -20.20 24.34 -8.49
CA THR A 119 -19.84 24.74 -9.85
C THR A 119 -20.63 24.01 -10.94
N LEU A 120 -21.34 22.92 -10.62
CA LEU A 120 -22.03 22.11 -11.64
C LEU A 120 -23.00 22.92 -12.53
N PRO A 121 -23.79 23.88 -12.03
CA PRO A 121 -24.63 24.71 -12.92
C PRO A 121 -23.84 25.60 -13.89
N LEU A 122 -22.69 26.14 -13.47
CA LEU A 122 -21.78 26.86 -14.36
C LEU A 122 -21.32 25.95 -15.49
N ILE A 123 -20.81 24.78 -15.13
CA ILE A 123 -20.29 23.77 -16.05
C ILE A 123 -21.35 23.40 -17.08
N ARG A 124 -22.58 23.11 -16.64
CA ARG A 124 -23.70 22.77 -17.53
C ARG A 124 -24.14 23.93 -18.41
N SER A 125 -24.04 25.17 -17.92
CA SER A 125 -24.37 26.33 -18.76
C SER A 125 -23.41 26.48 -19.95
N LEU A 126 -22.15 26.06 -19.78
CA LEU A 126 -21.11 26.10 -20.81
C LEU A 126 -21.16 24.90 -21.77
N LYS A 127 -21.89 23.84 -21.43
CA LYS A 127 -21.88 22.57 -22.16
C LYS A 127 -22.53 22.72 -23.53
N GLU A 128 -21.78 22.36 -24.56
CA GLU A 128 -22.22 22.24 -25.95
C GLU A 128 -22.36 20.76 -26.36
N PRO A 129 -23.03 20.46 -27.49
CA PRO A 129 -23.00 19.11 -28.06
C PRO A 129 -21.56 18.61 -28.23
N ALA A 130 -21.32 17.34 -27.94
CA ALA A 130 -19.97 16.77 -27.92
C ALA A 130 -19.27 16.84 -29.29
N GLU A 131 -20.02 16.86 -30.40
CA GLU A 131 -19.45 17.03 -31.74
C GLU A 131 -18.78 18.41 -31.91
N GLN A 132 -19.14 19.41 -31.11
CA GLN A 132 -18.55 20.75 -31.11
C GLN A 132 -17.34 20.87 -30.18
N GLY A 133 -16.84 19.72 -29.72
CA GLY A 133 -15.68 19.60 -28.85
C GLY A 133 -16.09 19.49 -27.38
N PRO A 134 -15.71 18.41 -26.69
CA PRO A 134 -16.11 18.22 -25.30
C PRO A 134 -15.37 19.16 -24.36
N GLN A 135 -16.02 19.45 -23.24
CA GLN A 135 -15.40 20.07 -22.07
C GLN A 135 -15.22 19.01 -20.97
N VAL A 136 -14.13 19.11 -20.20
CA VAL A 136 -13.85 18.21 -19.07
C VAL A 136 -13.44 19.02 -17.86
N TRP A 137 -13.97 18.67 -16.70
CA TRP A 137 -13.69 19.36 -15.45
C TRP A 137 -13.26 18.40 -14.35
N PHE A 138 -12.17 18.71 -13.68
CA PHE A 138 -11.77 18.09 -12.42
C PHE A 138 -11.52 19.20 -11.40
N ALA A 139 -12.49 19.39 -10.51
CA ALA A 139 -12.56 20.56 -9.65
C ALA A 139 -12.52 21.84 -10.48
N ASP A 140 -11.53 22.70 -10.26
CA ASP A 140 -11.34 23.95 -10.98
C ASP A 140 -10.56 23.81 -12.28
N ASP A 141 -9.75 22.75 -12.43
CA ASP A 141 -9.07 22.43 -13.68
C ASP A 141 -10.11 22.09 -14.75
N SER A 142 -10.15 22.92 -15.79
CA SER A 142 -11.10 22.79 -16.90
C SER A 142 -10.34 22.59 -18.21
N SER A 143 -10.97 21.90 -19.15
CA SER A 143 -10.44 21.79 -20.51
C SER A 143 -11.56 21.83 -21.53
N LYS A 144 -11.26 22.39 -22.71
CA LYS A 144 -12.12 22.38 -23.90
C LYS A 144 -11.29 21.93 -25.10
N CYS A 145 -11.67 20.81 -25.70
CA CYS A 145 -10.97 20.22 -26.86
C CYS A 145 -11.82 20.45 -28.11
N SER A 146 -11.44 21.41 -28.98
CA SER A 146 -12.28 21.88 -30.10
C SER A 146 -11.48 22.65 -31.17
N SER A 147 -12.17 23.28 -32.13
CA SER A 147 -11.58 24.33 -32.96
C SER A 147 -11.15 25.54 -32.11
N LEU A 148 -10.27 26.39 -32.67
CA LEU A 148 -9.79 27.60 -31.99
C LEU A 148 -10.93 28.57 -31.64
N GLU A 149 -11.86 28.79 -32.58
CA GLU A 149 -12.98 29.71 -32.42
C GLU A 149 -13.93 29.24 -31.32
N ARG A 150 -14.23 27.94 -31.29
CA ARG A 150 -15.08 27.33 -30.24
C ARG A 150 -14.42 27.38 -28.87
N ALA A 151 -13.11 27.17 -28.80
CA ALA A 151 -12.37 27.31 -27.55
C ALA A 151 -12.40 28.76 -27.05
N ARG A 152 -12.33 29.74 -27.97
CA ARG A 152 -12.43 31.17 -27.63
C ARG A 152 -13.83 31.56 -27.15
N GLU A 153 -14.88 31.16 -27.87
CA GLU A 153 -16.28 31.36 -27.46
C GLU A 153 -16.54 30.79 -26.06
N TRP A 154 -16.04 29.59 -25.81
CA TRP A 154 -16.15 28.93 -24.51
C TRP A 154 -15.39 29.69 -23.41
N TRP A 155 -14.18 30.18 -23.68
CA TRP A 155 -13.39 30.99 -22.75
C TRP A 155 -14.07 32.30 -22.37
N ASP A 156 -14.58 33.04 -23.36
CA ASP A 156 -15.28 34.30 -23.13
C ASP A 156 -16.56 34.04 -22.31
N GLY A 157 -17.33 33.01 -22.69
CA GLY A 157 -18.51 32.58 -21.93
C GLY A 157 -18.20 32.11 -20.51
N LEU A 158 -17.02 31.55 -20.27
CA LEU A 158 -16.55 31.17 -18.93
C LEU A 158 -16.17 32.43 -18.11
N GLY A 159 -15.56 33.44 -18.74
CA GLY A 159 -15.26 34.73 -18.12
C GLY A 159 -16.51 35.51 -17.73
N GLU A 160 -17.57 35.44 -18.54
CA GLU A 160 -18.85 36.09 -18.25
C GLU A 160 -19.67 35.37 -17.18
N ARG A 161 -19.75 34.03 -17.26
CA ARG A 161 -20.65 33.23 -16.42
C ARG A 161 -20.01 32.68 -15.15
N GLY A 162 -18.69 32.63 -15.09
CA GLY A 162 -17.93 32.13 -13.94
C GLY A 162 -18.07 32.95 -12.65
N PRO A 163 -17.91 34.30 -12.69
CA PRO A 163 -17.86 35.14 -11.50
C PRO A 163 -19.03 35.00 -10.51
N PRO A 164 -20.30 34.86 -10.94
CA PRO A 164 -21.43 34.59 -10.03
C PRO A 164 -21.28 33.34 -9.16
N TYR A 165 -20.52 32.34 -9.65
CA TYR A 165 -20.23 31.11 -8.91
C TYR A 165 -18.93 31.19 -8.11
N GLY A 166 -18.18 32.30 -8.21
CA GLY A 166 -16.86 32.44 -7.61
C GLY A 166 -15.74 31.75 -8.40
N TYR A 167 -15.98 31.45 -9.68
CA TYR A 167 -14.97 30.94 -10.60
C TYR A 167 -14.43 32.10 -11.45
N PHE A 168 -13.14 32.40 -11.32
CA PHE A 168 -12.49 33.50 -12.02
C PHE A 168 -11.37 32.97 -12.90
N PRO A 169 -11.59 32.81 -14.22
CA PRO A 169 -10.59 32.27 -15.14
C PRO A 169 -9.31 33.10 -15.11
N ASN A 170 -8.16 32.43 -15.09
CA ASN A 170 -6.86 33.07 -15.01
C ASN A 170 -6.04 32.79 -16.26
N SER A 171 -6.04 33.73 -17.20
CA SER A 171 -5.29 33.61 -18.46
C SER A 171 -3.80 33.32 -18.26
N HIS A 172 -3.15 33.90 -17.24
CA HIS A 172 -1.73 33.70 -16.95
C HIS A 172 -1.38 32.28 -16.48
N LYS A 173 -2.36 31.52 -16.02
CA LYS A 173 -2.19 30.11 -15.63
C LYS A 173 -2.78 29.15 -16.65
N SER A 174 -3.70 29.62 -17.47
CA SER A 174 -4.28 28.86 -18.56
C SER A 174 -3.28 28.64 -19.69
N ILE A 175 -3.45 27.51 -20.37
CA ILE A 175 -2.57 27.08 -21.47
C ILE A 175 -3.44 26.65 -22.65
N LEU A 176 -3.18 27.21 -23.83
CA LEU A 176 -3.77 26.76 -25.08
C LEU A 176 -2.78 25.84 -25.79
N VAL A 177 -3.09 24.54 -25.82
CA VAL A 177 -2.33 23.55 -26.56
C VAL A 177 -2.89 23.47 -27.98
N VAL A 178 -2.08 23.70 -29.00
CA VAL A 178 -2.50 23.73 -30.41
C VAL A 178 -1.74 22.73 -31.25
N ARG A 179 -2.31 22.30 -32.37
CA ARG A 179 -1.55 21.50 -33.35
C ARG A 179 -0.39 22.31 -33.93
N GLU A 180 0.70 21.62 -34.28
CA GLU A 180 1.83 22.24 -34.96
C GLU A 180 1.38 22.97 -36.24
N GLY A 181 1.84 24.20 -36.42
CA GLY A 181 1.47 25.06 -37.54
C GLY A 181 0.23 25.95 -37.30
N LEU A 182 -0.47 25.81 -36.17
CA LEU A 182 -1.62 26.65 -35.82
C LEU A 182 -1.29 27.76 -34.82
N GLU A 183 -0.04 27.92 -34.39
CA GLU A 183 0.36 28.86 -33.35
C GLU A 183 0.07 30.32 -33.72
N GLU A 184 0.31 30.71 -34.97
CA GLU A 184 0.03 32.07 -35.45
C GLU A 184 -1.48 32.35 -35.47
N ARG A 185 -2.27 31.44 -36.07
CA ARG A 185 -3.73 31.53 -36.07
C ARG A 185 -4.30 31.54 -34.64
N ALA A 186 -3.73 30.76 -33.73
CA ALA A 186 -4.13 30.77 -32.33
C ALA A 186 -3.88 32.12 -31.66
N ARG A 187 -2.77 32.81 -31.96
CA ARG A 187 -2.51 34.17 -31.48
C ARG A 187 -3.52 35.17 -32.03
N GLU A 188 -3.95 35.01 -33.27
CA GLU A 188 -4.98 35.86 -33.89
C GLU A 188 -6.36 35.64 -33.22
N VAL A 189 -6.81 34.39 -33.10
CA VAL A 189 -8.12 34.08 -32.50
C VAL A 189 -8.19 34.46 -31.01
N PHE A 190 -7.08 34.31 -30.28
CA PHE A 190 -6.98 34.67 -28.87
C PHE A 190 -6.42 36.08 -28.65
N GLU A 191 -6.44 36.94 -29.66
CA GLU A 191 -6.08 38.35 -29.50
C GLU A 191 -6.93 38.99 -28.38
N GLY A 192 -6.27 39.74 -27.49
CA GLY A 192 -6.89 40.36 -26.32
C GLY A 192 -6.95 39.49 -25.05
N VAL A 193 -6.56 38.21 -25.09
CA VAL A 193 -6.42 37.37 -23.89
C VAL A 193 -4.99 37.45 -23.36
N GLU A 194 -4.68 38.50 -22.62
CA GLU A 194 -3.33 38.75 -22.10
C GLU A 194 -2.85 37.65 -21.14
N GLY A 195 -1.61 37.20 -21.32
CA GLY A 195 -0.96 36.21 -20.45
C GLY A 195 -1.21 34.75 -20.79
N LEU A 196 -2.09 34.44 -21.76
CA LEU A 196 -2.36 33.07 -22.19
C LEU A 196 -1.12 32.43 -22.83
N THR A 197 -0.70 31.28 -22.31
CA THR A 197 0.44 30.53 -22.88
C THR A 197 -0.03 29.66 -24.04
N ILE A 198 0.52 29.86 -25.23
CA ILE A 198 0.24 29.03 -26.43
C ILE A 198 1.43 28.11 -26.69
N THR A 199 1.17 26.81 -26.78
CA THR A 199 2.19 25.75 -26.94
C THR A 199 1.65 24.60 -27.80
N THR A 200 2.52 23.70 -28.26
CA THR A 200 2.14 22.48 -28.99
C THR A 200 2.02 21.24 -28.10
N GLY A 201 2.33 21.39 -26.81
CA GLY A 201 2.11 20.35 -25.82
C GLY A 201 2.24 20.87 -24.38
N SER A 202 1.56 20.21 -23.46
CA SER A 202 1.60 20.55 -22.03
C SER A 202 1.21 19.39 -21.14
N ARG A 203 1.59 19.48 -19.86
CA ARG A 203 1.09 18.62 -18.79
C ARG A 203 -0.41 18.85 -18.62
N TYR A 204 -1.19 17.78 -18.52
CA TYR A 204 -2.62 17.82 -18.26
C TYR A 204 -3.02 16.78 -17.22
N LEU A 205 -3.55 17.22 -16.06
CA LEU A 205 -3.97 16.37 -14.93
C LEU A 205 -2.94 15.32 -14.46
N GLY A 206 -1.65 15.59 -14.68
CA GLY A 206 -0.55 14.67 -14.39
C GLY A 206 -0.16 13.75 -15.54
N GLY A 207 -1.01 13.63 -16.57
CA GLY A 207 -0.67 13.12 -17.90
C GLY A 207 -0.08 14.21 -18.80
N TYR A 208 -0.20 14.03 -20.12
CA TYR A 208 0.34 14.92 -21.15
C TYR A 208 -0.59 14.97 -22.36
N VAL A 209 -0.74 16.14 -22.97
CA VAL A 209 -1.42 16.35 -24.26
C VAL A 209 -0.48 17.09 -25.20
N GLY A 210 -0.37 16.65 -26.45
CA GLY A 210 0.57 17.21 -27.42
C GLY A 210 1.27 16.13 -28.25
N THR A 211 2.37 16.51 -28.90
CA THR A 211 3.14 15.60 -29.77
C THR A 211 3.71 14.38 -29.04
N ARG A 212 3.97 13.31 -29.80
CA ARG A 212 4.62 12.09 -29.29
C ARG A 212 5.99 12.42 -28.69
N GLU A 213 6.74 13.31 -29.33
CA GLU A 213 8.06 13.76 -28.91
C GLU A 213 7.98 14.52 -27.58
N GLY A 214 7.02 15.43 -27.44
CA GLY A 214 6.79 16.16 -26.19
C GLY A 214 6.37 15.24 -25.05
N ARG A 215 5.50 14.26 -25.33
CA ARG A 215 5.08 13.23 -24.36
C ARG A 215 6.27 12.40 -23.89
N HIS A 216 7.11 11.95 -24.82
CA HIS A 216 8.31 11.19 -24.50
C HIS A 216 9.28 12.01 -23.64
N ALA A 217 9.54 13.27 -24.01
CA ALA A 217 10.38 14.18 -23.24
C ALA A 217 9.85 14.43 -21.81
N TYR A 218 8.53 14.58 -21.66
CA TYR A 218 7.89 14.72 -20.35
C TYR A 218 8.09 13.48 -19.48
N VAL A 219 7.92 12.27 -20.05
CA VAL A 219 8.15 11.02 -19.31
C VAL A 219 9.63 10.83 -18.99
N GLN A 220 10.55 11.15 -19.91
CA GLN A 220 11.99 11.13 -19.64
C GLN A 220 12.36 12.01 -18.45
N GLN A 221 11.87 13.25 -18.39
CA GLN A 221 12.11 14.14 -17.25
C GLN A 221 11.60 13.55 -15.92
N LYS A 222 10.46 12.86 -15.94
CA LYS A 222 9.95 12.14 -14.76
C LYS A 222 10.85 10.99 -14.36
N VAL A 223 11.32 10.21 -15.34
CA VAL A 223 12.25 9.09 -15.12
C VAL A 223 13.54 9.60 -14.49
N GLU A 224 14.16 10.65 -15.02
CA GLU A 224 15.37 11.27 -14.45
C GLU A 224 15.18 11.65 -12.98
N ARG A 225 14.05 12.31 -12.66
CA ARG A 225 13.71 12.65 -11.27
C ARG A 225 13.54 11.39 -10.39
N TRP A 226 12.89 10.35 -10.91
CA TRP A 226 12.71 9.11 -10.16
C TRP A 226 14.02 8.35 -9.98
N GLU A 227 14.98 8.46 -10.90
CA GLU A 227 16.32 7.92 -10.70
C GLU A 227 17.01 8.53 -9.48
N GLU A 228 16.94 9.86 -9.34
CA GLU A 228 17.45 10.57 -8.15
C GLU A 228 16.75 10.07 -6.88
N CYS A 229 15.42 9.98 -6.89
CA CYS A 229 14.64 9.44 -5.78
C CYS A 229 15.04 8.00 -5.44
N ILE A 230 15.27 7.13 -6.43
CA ILE A 230 15.71 5.74 -6.20
C ILE A 230 17.08 5.74 -5.52
N ARG A 231 18.03 6.58 -5.96
CA ARG A 231 19.36 6.69 -5.34
C ARG A 231 19.26 7.16 -3.88
N ASP A 232 18.38 8.11 -3.58
CA ASP A 232 18.17 8.58 -2.21
C ASP A 232 17.50 7.55 -1.31
N VAL A 233 16.48 6.85 -1.82
CA VAL A 233 15.83 5.75 -1.11
C VAL A 233 16.80 4.60 -0.89
N ALA A 234 17.65 4.27 -1.87
CA ALA A 234 18.70 3.26 -1.73
C ALA A 234 19.73 3.65 -0.65
N ARG A 235 20.16 4.91 -0.61
CA ARG A 235 21.03 5.44 0.43
C ARG A 235 20.38 5.32 1.81
N ALA A 236 19.11 5.69 1.94
CA ALA A 236 18.35 5.52 3.18
C ALA A 236 18.23 4.05 3.59
N ALA A 237 18.04 3.13 2.64
CA ALA A 237 17.92 1.70 2.88
C ALA A 237 19.16 1.08 3.53
N THR A 238 20.34 1.67 3.34
CA THR A 238 21.58 1.23 4.02
C THR A 238 21.52 1.39 5.55
N LYS A 239 20.73 2.34 6.06
CA LYS A 239 20.59 2.61 7.50
C LYS A 239 19.21 2.20 8.05
N ARG A 240 18.16 2.43 7.26
CA ARG A 240 16.74 2.29 7.65
C ARG A 240 15.97 1.50 6.58
N PRO A 241 16.30 0.21 6.36
CA PRO A 241 15.79 -0.56 5.23
C PRO A 241 14.26 -0.71 5.25
N GLN A 242 13.63 -0.90 6.42
CA GLN A 242 12.18 -1.04 6.49
C GLN A 242 11.45 0.25 6.09
N GLN A 243 11.90 1.41 6.59
CA GLN A 243 11.29 2.70 6.26
C GLN A 243 11.51 3.05 4.78
N ALA A 244 12.73 2.83 4.27
CA ALA A 244 13.03 3.02 2.85
C ALA A 244 12.16 2.12 1.95
N HIS A 245 11.95 0.87 2.34
CA HIS A 245 11.08 -0.07 1.64
C HIS A 245 9.61 0.36 1.64
N ALA A 246 9.13 0.92 2.75
CA ALA A 246 7.79 1.50 2.84
C ALA A 246 7.64 2.70 1.90
N VAL A 247 8.61 3.61 1.85
CA VAL A 247 8.62 4.75 0.91
C VAL A 247 8.60 4.26 -0.54
N MET A 248 9.44 3.27 -0.88
CA MET A 248 9.49 2.70 -2.23
C MET A 248 8.14 2.11 -2.65
N THR A 249 7.55 1.25 -1.81
CA THR A 249 6.36 0.46 -2.17
C THR A 249 5.03 1.18 -1.98
N LYS A 250 4.98 2.22 -1.13
CA LYS A 250 3.74 2.96 -0.80
C LYS A 250 3.68 4.36 -1.38
N SER A 251 4.81 4.91 -1.83
CA SER A 251 4.89 6.28 -2.37
C SER A 251 5.54 6.28 -3.75
N LEU A 252 6.86 6.10 -3.83
CA LEU A 252 7.62 6.38 -5.05
C LEU A 252 7.14 5.55 -6.26
N GLN A 253 6.94 4.24 -6.08
CA GLN A 253 6.45 3.39 -7.16
C GLN A 253 5.04 3.77 -7.64
N ALA A 254 4.20 4.33 -6.74
CA ALA A 254 2.84 4.72 -7.10
C ALA A 254 2.82 5.92 -8.07
N GLU A 255 3.86 6.76 -8.08
CA GLU A 255 3.97 7.90 -8.98
C GLU A 255 4.13 7.44 -10.45
N TRP A 256 5.10 6.56 -10.73
CA TRP A 256 5.26 6.05 -12.09
C TRP A 256 4.17 5.06 -12.47
N ASP A 257 3.61 4.32 -11.52
CA ASP A 257 2.40 3.52 -11.77
C ASP A 257 1.24 4.41 -12.27
N PHE A 258 1.10 5.65 -11.78
CA PHE A 258 0.08 6.57 -12.30
C PHE A 258 0.41 7.01 -13.72
N VAL A 259 1.64 7.45 -13.99
CA VAL A 259 2.07 7.85 -15.35
C VAL A 259 1.87 6.72 -16.36
N MET A 260 2.26 5.49 -16.02
CA MET A 260 2.06 4.30 -16.87
C MET A 260 0.58 3.99 -17.15
N ARG A 261 -0.36 4.43 -16.30
CA ARG A 261 -1.80 4.23 -16.55
C ARG A 261 -2.38 5.25 -17.52
N VAL A 262 -1.77 6.42 -17.67
CA VAL A 262 -2.35 7.55 -18.40
C VAL A 262 -1.54 8.00 -19.62
N ILE A 263 -0.28 7.57 -19.73
CA ILE A 263 0.59 7.91 -20.85
C ILE A 263 1.11 6.60 -21.48
N PRO A 264 0.85 6.34 -22.77
CA PRO A 264 1.43 5.20 -23.47
C PRO A 264 2.89 5.48 -23.81
N GLU A 265 3.78 4.60 -23.36
CA GLU A 265 5.23 4.69 -23.62
C GLU A 265 5.83 3.30 -23.81
N GLU A 266 7.02 3.29 -24.43
CA GLU A 266 7.81 2.09 -24.62
C GLU A 266 8.48 1.65 -23.30
N LYS A 267 8.72 0.35 -23.14
CA LYS A 267 9.30 -0.18 -21.90
C LYS A 267 10.73 0.31 -21.68
N GLU A 268 11.44 0.60 -22.77
CA GLU A 268 12.81 1.10 -22.84
C GLU A 268 12.95 2.44 -22.10
N THR A 269 11.91 3.29 -22.14
CA THR A 269 11.85 4.56 -21.40
C THR A 269 12.04 4.35 -19.89
N PHE A 270 11.64 3.19 -19.35
CA PHE A 270 11.72 2.87 -17.93
C PHE A 270 12.91 1.96 -17.55
N GLU A 271 13.73 1.56 -18.53
CA GLU A 271 14.92 0.72 -18.29
C GLU A 271 15.91 1.35 -17.27
N PRO A 272 16.16 2.68 -17.26
CA PRO A 272 17.02 3.30 -16.25
C PRO A 272 16.55 3.04 -14.81
N LEU A 273 15.23 3.06 -14.58
CA LEU A 273 14.66 2.76 -13.26
C LEU A 273 14.89 1.29 -12.90
N ARG A 274 14.63 0.37 -13.84
CA ARG A 274 14.86 -1.07 -13.64
C ARG A 274 16.33 -1.37 -13.35
N HIS A 275 17.24 -0.71 -14.06
CA HIS A 275 18.67 -0.81 -13.81
C HIS A 275 19.01 -0.39 -12.37
N LEU A 276 18.63 0.82 -11.95
CA LEU A 276 18.93 1.32 -10.60
C LEU A 276 18.27 0.51 -9.48
N LEU A 277 17.07 -0.02 -9.73
CA LEU A 277 16.41 -0.90 -8.77
C LEU A 277 17.26 -2.14 -8.48
N ALA A 278 17.85 -2.76 -9.50
CA ALA A 278 18.69 -3.94 -9.35
C ALA A 278 20.12 -3.65 -8.90
N THR A 279 20.75 -2.59 -9.41
CA THR A 279 22.17 -2.32 -9.17
C THR A 279 22.44 -1.45 -7.95
N THR A 280 21.44 -0.68 -7.49
CA THR A 280 21.62 0.29 -6.40
C THR A 280 20.65 0.05 -5.24
N TYR A 281 19.34 0.03 -5.50
CA TYR A 281 18.34 -0.08 -4.44
C TYR A 281 18.32 -1.46 -3.77
N LEU A 282 18.21 -2.56 -4.53
CA LEU A 282 18.19 -3.91 -3.95
C LEU A 282 19.48 -4.22 -3.17
N PRO A 283 20.69 -3.86 -3.65
CA PRO A 283 21.91 -4.00 -2.86
C PRO A 283 21.89 -3.19 -1.57
N GLY A 284 21.44 -1.93 -1.60
CA GLY A 284 21.30 -1.10 -0.40
C GLY A 284 20.28 -1.66 0.61
N LEU A 285 19.18 -2.20 0.11
CA LEU A 285 18.13 -2.86 0.89
C LEU A 285 18.66 -4.16 1.55
N CYS A 286 19.32 -5.02 0.79
CA CYS A 286 19.82 -6.31 1.26
C CYS A 286 21.10 -6.20 2.09
N GLY A 287 21.90 -5.14 1.90
CA GLY A 287 23.22 -5.00 2.51
C GLY A 287 24.26 -5.99 1.95
N LYS A 288 24.09 -6.39 0.68
CA LYS A 288 24.99 -7.27 -0.09
C LYS A 288 24.84 -7.00 -1.59
N SER A 289 25.75 -7.50 -2.42
CA SER A 289 25.53 -7.54 -3.87
C SER A 289 24.29 -8.38 -4.21
N VAL A 290 23.59 -8.01 -5.27
CA VAL A 290 22.42 -8.72 -5.79
C VAL A 290 22.68 -9.03 -7.25
N ASP A 291 22.61 -10.31 -7.62
CA ASP A 291 22.77 -10.74 -9.00
C ASP A 291 21.46 -10.66 -9.80
N ASP A 292 21.52 -10.88 -11.11
CA ASP A 292 20.35 -10.76 -11.99
C ASP A 292 19.25 -11.80 -11.69
N ALA A 293 19.62 -13.00 -11.24
CA ALA A 293 18.65 -14.04 -10.88
C ALA A 293 17.91 -13.66 -9.59
N GLU A 294 18.62 -13.12 -8.60
CA GLU A 294 18.04 -12.57 -7.38
C GLU A 294 17.14 -11.36 -7.68
N ALA A 295 17.62 -10.41 -8.48
CA ALA A 295 16.85 -9.23 -8.85
C ALA A 295 15.55 -9.60 -9.56
N ALA A 296 15.59 -10.56 -10.48
CA ALA A 296 14.41 -11.05 -11.19
C ALA A 296 13.33 -11.61 -10.24
N VAL A 297 13.71 -12.26 -9.14
CA VAL A 297 12.76 -12.72 -8.12
C VAL A 297 12.33 -11.59 -7.20
N MET A 298 13.26 -10.72 -6.78
CA MET A 298 13.01 -9.66 -5.79
C MET A 298 12.14 -8.53 -6.32
N LEU A 299 12.15 -8.26 -7.64
CA LEU A 299 11.32 -7.24 -8.31
C LEU A 299 9.92 -7.73 -8.70
N LEU A 300 9.44 -8.79 -8.04
CA LEU A 300 8.07 -9.28 -8.17
C LEU A 300 7.16 -8.76 -7.04
N PRO A 301 5.82 -8.83 -7.20
CA PRO A 301 4.89 -8.60 -6.11
C PRO A 301 5.21 -9.49 -4.90
N ALA A 302 5.04 -8.94 -3.69
CA ALA A 302 5.43 -9.64 -2.46
C ALA A 302 4.70 -10.98 -2.26
N ARG A 303 3.45 -11.07 -2.74
CA ARG A 303 2.63 -12.30 -2.74
C ARG A 303 3.13 -13.39 -3.69
N HIS A 304 3.97 -13.04 -4.67
CA HIS A 304 4.58 -13.93 -5.65
C HIS A 304 6.08 -14.12 -5.38
N GLY A 305 6.49 -14.06 -4.11
CA GLY A 305 7.86 -14.34 -3.69
C GLY A 305 8.83 -13.15 -3.76
N GLY A 306 8.46 -12.06 -4.44
CA GLY A 306 9.28 -10.85 -4.48
C GLY A 306 9.22 -10.00 -3.21
N THR A 307 9.74 -8.78 -3.32
CA THR A 307 9.76 -7.80 -2.22
C THR A 307 8.53 -6.90 -2.23
N GLY A 308 7.80 -6.82 -3.34
CA GLY A 308 6.70 -5.87 -3.54
C GLY A 308 7.09 -4.61 -4.31
N VAL A 309 8.39 -4.40 -4.55
CA VAL A 309 8.87 -3.50 -5.60
C VAL A 309 8.72 -4.23 -6.93
N ARG A 310 8.14 -3.57 -7.93
CA ARG A 310 7.80 -4.16 -9.23
C ARG A 310 8.72 -3.62 -10.30
N ASP A 311 9.11 -4.50 -11.22
CA ASP A 311 9.81 -4.12 -12.43
C ASP A 311 8.95 -3.13 -13.26
N PRO A 312 9.41 -1.87 -13.46
CA PRO A 312 8.64 -0.88 -14.19
C PRO A 312 8.51 -1.19 -15.69
N THR A 313 9.49 -1.87 -16.30
CA THR A 313 9.50 -2.18 -17.74
C THR A 313 8.43 -3.22 -18.09
N GLU A 314 8.10 -4.05 -17.12
CA GLU A 314 7.07 -5.09 -17.24
C GLU A 314 5.67 -4.59 -16.90
N ARG A 315 5.57 -3.38 -16.37
CA ARG A 315 4.34 -2.82 -15.82
C ARG A 315 3.64 -1.88 -16.78
N VAL A 316 4.39 -1.17 -17.63
CA VAL A 316 3.89 -0.05 -18.45
C VAL A 316 2.71 -0.43 -19.35
N ALA A 317 2.86 -1.43 -20.20
CA ALA A 317 1.85 -1.80 -21.18
C ALA A 317 0.55 -2.28 -20.51
N GLU A 318 0.67 -3.15 -19.52
CA GLU A 318 -0.49 -3.70 -18.80
C GLU A 318 -1.23 -2.62 -17.98
N ALA A 319 -0.49 -1.68 -17.38
CA ALA A 319 -1.07 -0.59 -16.61
C ALA A 319 -1.92 0.33 -17.49
N TYR A 320 -1.39 0.73 -18.65
CA TYR A 320 -2.10 1.56 -19.62
C TYR A 320 -3.35 0.87 -20.14
N GLU A 321 -3.22 -0.37 -20.62
CA GLU A 321 -4.33 -1.15 -21.18
C GLU A 321 -5.47 -1.34 -20.16
N THR A 322 -5.13 -1.68 -18.91
CA THR A 322 -6.11 -1.84 -17.84
C THR A 322 -6.85 -0.53 -17.54
N SER A 323 -6.14 0.61 -17.58
CA SER A 323 -6.73 1.92 -17.33
C SER A 323 -7.68 2.32 -18.46
N VAL A 324 -7.27 2.17 -19.72
CA VAL A 324 -8.11 2.45 -20.90
C VAL A 324 -9.37 1.58 -20.88
N GLN A 325 -9.23 0.26 -20.69
CA GLN A 325 -10.38 -0.65 -20.63
C GLN A 325 -11.33 -0.33 -19.46
N GLY A 326 -10.77 -0.01 -18.30
CA GLY A 326 -11.56 0.30 -17.12
C GLY A 326 -12.33 1.62 -17.27
N THR A 327 -11.68 2.63 -17.85
CA THR A 327 -12.23 3.99 -17.94
C THR A 327 -13.14 4.21 -19.14
N ASN A 328 -13.19 3.25 -20.08
CA ASN A 328 -13.86 3.39 -21.38
C ASN A 328 -15.28 3.96 -21.31
N VAL A 329 -16.12 3.54 -20.36
CA VAL A 329 -17.50 4.05 -20.22
C VAL A 329 -17.52 5.56 -20.01
N LEU A 330 -16.68 6.06 -19.09
CA LEU A 330 -16.58 7.49 -18.81
C LEU A 330 -15.84 8.24 -19.93
N THR A 331 -14.78 7.65 -20.50
CA THR A 331 -14.05 8.23 -21.63
C THR A 331 -14.99 8.46 -22.83
N THR A 332 -15.80 7.46 -23.20
CA THR A 332 -16.79 7.57 -24.27
C THR A 332 -17.87 8.62 -23.94
N ALA A 333 -18.36 8.65 -22.70
CA ALA A 333 -19.34 9.66 -22.27
C ALA A 333 -18.79 11.08 -22.37
N ILE A 334 -17.51 11.29 -22.04
CA ILE A 334 -16.84 12.57 -22.22
C ILE A 334 -16.71 12.93 -23.70
N GLN A 335 -16.22 12.01 -24.53
CA GLN A 335 -15.90 12.29 -25.94
C GLN A 335 -17.13 12.51 -26.82
N HIS A 336 -18.21 11.77 -26.56
CA HIS A 336 -19.39 11.74 -27.43
C HIS A 336 -20.66 12.27 -26.76
N GLY A 337 -20.56 12.69 -25.49
CA GLY A 337 -21.71 13.03 -24.67
C GLY A 337 -22.55 11.79 -24.33
N THR A 338 -23.59 12.02 -23.54
CA THR A 338 -24.56 10.97 -23.17
C THR A 338 -25.89 11.26 -23.84
N HIS A 339 -26.56 10.23 -24.33
CA HIS A 339 -27.91 10.38 -24.86
C HIS A 339 -28.89 10.75 -23.73
N PRO A 340 -29.86 11.66 -23.93
CA PRO A 340 -30.82 12.03 -22.88
C PRO A 340 -31.58 10.85 -22.26
N ASP A 341 -31.92 9.85 -23.08
CA ASP A 341 -32.60 8.63 -22.62
C ASP A 341 -31.66 7.57 -22.00
N GLN A 342 -30.34 7.76 -22.12
CA GLN A 342 -29.30 6.88 -21.59
C GLN A 342 -28.18 7.73 -20.97
N PRO A 343 -28.46 8.42 -19.84
CA PRO A 343 -27.45 9.22 -19.17
C PRO A 343 -26.32 8.33 -18.65
N PHE A 344 -25.15 8.93 -18.40
CA PHE A 344 -24.04 8.23 -17.77
C PHE A 344 -24.46 7.64 -16.42
N ASP A 345 -24.20 6.35 -16.24
CA ASP A 345 -24.46 5.64 -14.98
C ASP A 345 -23.12 5.31 -14.29
N PRO A 346 -22.80 5.97 -13.15
CA PRO A 346 -21.61 5.66 -12.38
C PRO A 346 -21.54 4.20 -11.90
N PHE A 347 -22.68 3.52 -11.73
CA PHE A 347 -22.70 2.11 -11.35
C PHE A 347 -22.14 1.22 -12.46
N ILE A 348 -22.59 1.41 -13.71
CA ILE A 348 -22.07 0.68 -14.88
C ILE A 348 -20.58 0.95 -15.04
N HIS A 349 -20.17 2.22 -14.93
CA HIS A 349 -18.75 2.59 -14.98
C HIS A 349 -17.92 1.91 -13.88
N ARG A 350 -18.41 1.90 -12.64
CA ARG A 350 -17.73 1.21 -11.51
C ARG A 350 -17.60 -0.29 -11.75
N LEU A 351 -18.62 -0.91 -12.35
CA LEU A 351 -18.59 -2.32 -12.73
C LEU A 351 -17.53 -2.58 -13.80
N GLN A 352 -17.48 -1.77 -14.86
CA GLN A 352 -16.44 -1.86 -15.90
C GLN A 352 -15.03 -1.70 -15.31
N MET A 353 -14.82 -0.66 -14.50
CA MET A 353 -13.57 -0.45 -13.77
C MET A 353 -13.19 -1.66 -12.90
N HIS A 354 -14.15 -2.25 -12.20
CA HIS A 354 -13.91 -3.42 -11.37
C HIS A 354 -13.49 -4.64 -12.22
N THR A 355 -14.19 -4.90 -13.32
CA THR A 355 -13.90 -6.00 -14.25
C THR A 355 -12.51 -5.85 -14.86
N ALA A 356 -12.20 -4.70 -15.44
CA ALA A 356 -10.88 -4.44 -16.06
C ALA A 356 -9.74 -4.60 -15.05
N ILE A 357 -9.86 -4.02 -13.85
CA ILE A 357 -8.86 -4.17 -12.78
C ILE A 357 -8.70 -5.64 -12.36
N HIS A 358 -9.79 -6.40 -12.28
CA HIS A 358 -9.76 -7.81 -11.90
C HIS A 358 -9.06 -8.66 -12.98
N GLU A 359 -9.38 -8.43 -14.24
CA GLU A 359 -8.77 -9.13 -15.38
C GLU A 359 -7.29 -8.78 -15.55
N GLY A 360 -6.92 -7.50 -15.45
CA GLY A 360 -5.53 -7.05 -15.42
C GLY A 360 -4.75 -7.74 -14.31
N LYS A 361 -5.25 -7.69 -13.06
CA LYS A 361 -4.64 -8.39 -11.92
C LYS A 361 -4.45 -9.89 -12.16
N ARG A 362 -5.42 -10.56 -12.80
CA ARG A 362 -5.31 -11.98 -13.14
C ARG A 362 -4.18 -12.24 -14.15
N ARG A 363 -4.04 -11.39 -15.17
CA ARG A 363 -2.94 -11.45 -16.14
C ARG A 363 -1.58 -11.20 -15.48
N ALA A 364 -1.45 -10.12 -14.70
CA ALA A 364 -0.26 -9.85 -13.91
C ALA A 364 0.12 -11.01 -12.98
N ASP A 365 -0.86 -11.61 -12.30
CA ASP A 365 -0.60 -12.71 -11.37
C ASP A 365 -0.11 -13.97 -12.09
N ALA A 366 -0.60 -14.24 -13.31
CA ALA A 366 -0.11 -15.34 -14.12
C ALA A 366 1.34 -15.10 -14.58
N GLN A 367 1.64 -13.92 -15.11
CA GLN A 367 2.98 -13.54 -15.56
C GLN A 367 3.99 -13.51 -14.40
N ALA A 368 3.59 -12.96 -13.24
CA ALA A 368 4.45 -12.94 -12.05
C ALA A 368 4.78 -14.35 -11.55
N LYS A 369 3.86 -15.31 -11.69
CA LYS A 369 4.10 -16.71 -11.35
C LYS A 369 5.12 -17.36 -12.29
N GLU A 370 4.96 -17.16 -13.60
CA GLU A 370 5.91 -17.67 -14.61
C GLU A 370 7.32 -17.10 -14.37
N ARG A 371 7.44 -15.78 -14.22
CA ARG A 371 8.72 -15.13 -13.92
C ARG A 371 9.33 -15.56 -12.59
N PHE A 372 8.49 -15.85 -11.59
CA PHE A 372 8.96 -16.40 -10.33
C PHE A 372 9.59 -17.77 -10.54
N ASP A 373 8.95 -18.66 -11.30
CA ASP A 373 9.48 -19.99 -11.59
C ASP A 373 10.81 -19.92 -12.36
N ASP A 374 10.91 -19.06 -13.37
CA ASP A 374 12.14 -18.82 -14.14
C ASP A 374 13.26 -18.19 -13.32
N GLY A 375 12.93 -17.21 -12.47
CA GLY A 375 13.88 -16.57 -11.57
C GLY A 375 14.43 -17.56 -10.54
N VAL A 376 13.54 -18.34 -9.92
CA VAL A 376 13.92 -19.33 -8.90
C VAL A 376 14.73 -20.47 -9.51
N ALA A 377 14.44 -20.92 -10.73
CA ALA A 377 15.21 -21.97 -11.41
C ALA A 377 16.70 -21.60 -11.57
N ARG A 378 17.00 -20.30 -11.69
CA ARG A 378 18.37 -19.75 -11.79
C ARG A 378 19.06 -19.55 -10.44
N LEU A 379 18.33 -19.63 -9.32
CA LEU A 379 18.93 -19.55 -7.99
C LEU A 379 19.68 -20.85 -7.64
N PRO A 380 20.73 -20.80 -6.81
CA PRO A 380 21.38 -21.99 -6.28
C PRO A 380 20.38 -22.98 -5.65
N PRO A 381 20.53 -24.32 -5.86
CA PRO A 381 19.55 -25.31 -5.40
C PRO A 381 19.14 -25.19 -3.93
N GLY A 382 20.10 -24.87 -3.05
CA GLY A 382 19.84 -24.69 -1.61
C GLY A 382 18.92 -23.50 -1.26
N ARG A 383 18.76 -22.54 -2.17
CA ARG A 383 17.93 -21.33 -1.97
C ARG A 383 16.53 -21.45 -2.55
N GLN A 384 16.37 -22.30 -3.57
CA GLN A 384 15.09 -22.46 -4.27
C GLN A 384 13.97 -22.89 -3.32
N ARG A 385 14.26 -23.80 -2.38
CA ARG A 385 13.28 -24.30 -1.41
C ARG A 385 12.72 -23.20 -0.51
N ALA A 386 13.58 -22.30 -0.01
CA ALA A 386 13.15 -21.17 0.81
C ALA A 386 12.29 -20.19 0.01
N ALA A 387 12.73 -19.82 -1.20
CA ALA A 387 11.98 -18.92 -2.08
C ALA A 387 10.60 -19.48 -2.45
N ARG A 388 10.52 -20.75 -2.88
CA ARG A 388 9.24 -21.41 -3.23
C ARG A 388 8.30 -21.46 -2.04
N ARG A 389 8.79 -21.84 -0.86
CA ARG A 389 7.98 -21.87 0.36
C ARG A 389 7.44 -20.49 0.71
N ALA A 390 8.25 -19.44 0.58
CA ALA A 390 7.83 -18.07 0.86
C ALA A 390 6.73 -17.57 -0.10
N GLN A 391 6.77 -17.99 -1.36
CA GLN A 391 5.75 -17.71 -2.38
C GLN A 391 4.47 -18.52 -2.14
N GLU A 392 4.58 -19.84 -2.01
CA GLU A 392 3.44 -20.76 -1.83
C GLU A 392 2.65 -20.44 -0.55
N ALA A 393 3.35 -20.20 0.57
CA ALA A 393 2.74 -19.89 1.86
C ALA A 393 2.51 -18.39 2.08
N LYS A 394 2.86 -17.53 1.10
CA LYS A 394 2.63 -16.08 1.12
C LYS A 394 3.17 -15.41 2.40
N THR A 395 4.41 -15.68 2.78
CA THR A 395 5.02 -15.20 4.05
C THR A 395 5.53 -13.75 4.00
N HIS A 396 4.79 -12.87 3.31
CA HIS A 396 5.22 -11.51 2.97
C HIS A 396 4.60 -10.40 3.84
N ALA A 397 3.81 -10.75 4.85
CA ALA A 397 3.10 -9.77 5.68
C ALA A 397 4.06 -8.78 6.36
N TRP A 398 5.24 -9.23 6.80
CA TRP A 398 6.25 -8.39 7.44
C TRP A 398 6.90 -7.38 6.47
N LEU A 399 7.01 -7.72 5.18
CA LEU A 399 7.53 -6.82 4.14
C LEU A 399 6.55 -5.69 3.81
N THR A 400 5.25 -5.99 3.86
CA THR A 400 4.19 -5.04 3.47
C THR A 400 3.61 -4.25 4.64
N ALA A 401 4.02 -4.58 5.87
CA ALA A 401 3.62 -3.90 7.09
C ALA A 401 4.27 -2.50 7.18
N MET A 402 3.47 -1.50 7.56
CA MET A 402 4.02 -0.18 7.87
C MET A 402 4.81 -0.24 9.18
N PRO A 403 6.01 0.39 9.26
CA PRO A 403 6.75 0.49 10.51
C PRO A 403 5.94 1.32 11.52
N SER A 404 5.58 0.73 12.65
CA SER A 404 4.79 1.36 13.70
C SER A 404 5.19 0.81 15.06
N CYS A 405 5.67 1.68 15.95
CA CYS A 405 6.00 1.28 17.33
C CYS A 405 4.75 0.90 18.12
N SER A 406 3.62 1.58 17.90
CA SER A 406 2.35 1.27 18.58
C SER A 406 1.78 -0.08 18.17
N ASP A 407 1.95 -0.46 16.91
CA ASP A 407 1.54 -1.79 16.42
C ASP A 407 2.64 -2.85 16.61
N GLN A 408 3.81 -2.45 17.10
CA GLN A 408 5.00 -3.31 17.23
C GLN A 408 5.40 -3.98 15.90
N THR A 409 5.25 -3.24 14.80
CA THR A 409 5.61 -3.69 13.45
C THR A 409 6.93 -3.11 12.96
N ASP A 410 7.69 -2.43 13.80
CA ASP A 410 9.02 -1.90 13.51
C ASP A 410 10.12 -2.97 13.55
N LEU A 411 11.12 -2.87 12.68
CA LEU A 411 12.27 -3.77 12.63
C LEU A 411 13.56 -2.95 12.67
N SER A 412 14.56 -3.48 13.38
CA SER A 412 15.93 -2.97 13.23
C SER A 412 16.43 -3.25 11.81
N GLY A 413 17.48 -2.52 11.39
CA GLY A 413 18.09 -2.72 10.07
C GLY A 413 18.58 -4.15 9.85
N ASP A 414 19.19 -4.75 10.88
CA ASP A 414 19.64 -6.13 10.84
C ASP A 414 18.48 -7.12 10.81
N ALA A 415 17.44 -6.92 11.63
CA ALA A 415 16.29 -7.81 11.64
C ALA A 415 15.57 -7.83 10.28
N PHE A 416 15.44 -6.68 9.62
CA PHE A 416 14.86 -6.61 8.28
C PHE A 416 15.68 -7.40 7.25
N ARG A 417 17.02 -7.23 7.25
CA ARG A 417 17.92 -7.94 6.32
C ARG A 417 18.02 -9.43 6.63
N ASP A 418 18.03 -9.80 7.90
CA ASP A 418 17.97 -11.19 8.34
C ASP A 418 16.65 -11.84 7.89
N GLY A 419 15.53 -11.11 7.92
CA GLY A 419 14.26 -11.54 7.34
C GLY A 419 14.34 -11.81 5.83
N LEU A 420 15.03 -10.94 5.08
CA LEU A 420 15.29 -11.17 3.65
C LEU A 420 16.19 -12.41 3.44
N ALA A 421 17.23 -12.57 4.25
CA ALA A 421 18.14 -13.71 4.20
C ALA A 421 17.42 -15.04 4.46
N VAL A 422 16.54 -15.08 5.46
CA VAL A 422 15.67 -16.23 5.76
C VAL A 422 14.71 -16.50 4.60
N ARG A 423 14.04 -15.46 4.07
CA ARG A 423 13.09 -15.59 2.95
C ARG A 423 13.73 -16.16 1.69
N TYR A 424 14.94 -15.72 1.35
CA TYR A 424 15.63 -16.08 0.10
C TYR A 424 16.74 -17.12 0.30
N GLY A 425 16.89 -17.67 1.51
CA GLY A 425 17.82 -18.75 1.85
C GLY A 425 19.30 -18.40 1.73
N TYR A 426 19.69 -17.12 1.72
CA TYR A 426 21.10 -16.72 1.62
C TYR A 426 21.74 -16.47 2.98
N ARG A 427 23.07 -16.52 3.05
CA ARG A 427 23.83 -16.23 4.26
C ARG A 427 23.75 -14.73 4.59
N PRO A 428 23.27 -14.32 5.78
CA PRO A 428 23.29 -12.92 6.20
C PRO A 428 24.71 -12.34 6.22
N SER A 429 24.84 -11.05 5.90
CA SER A 429 26.10 -10.30 6.00
C SER A 429 26.60 -10.29 7.46
N ASN A 430 27.93 -10.26 7.65
CA ASN A 430 28.58 -10.20 8.97
C ASN A 430 28.27 -11.37 9.92
N LEU A 431 27.86 -12.52 9.41
CA LEU A 431 27.71 -13.74 10.21
C LEU A 431 29.10 -14.40 10.39
N PRO A 432 29.57 -14.70 11.63
CA PRO A 432 30.90 -15.29 11.85
C PRO A 432 31.04 -16.65 11.17
N SER A 433 32.27 -17.07 10.85
CA SER A 433 32.52 -18.35 10.16
C SER A 433 32.20 -19.57 11.04
N SER A 434 32.48 -19.48 12.34
CA SER A 434 32.20 -20.51 13.35
C SER A 434 31.22 -20.02 14.41
N CYS A 435 30.45 -20.96 14.97
CA CYS A 435 29.42 -20.68 15.96
C CYS A 435 30.09 -20.33 17.30
N PRO A 436 29.85 -19.14 17.88
CA PRO A 436 30.49 -18.75 19.14
C PRO A 436 30.13 -19.64 20.34
N GLY A 437 29.06 -20.43 20.24
CA GLY A 437 28.59 -21.30 21.33
C GLY A 437 29.03 -22.76 21.23
N CYS A 438 29.13 -23.33 20.02
CA CYS A 438 29.46 -24.76 19.84
C CYS A 438 30.62 -25.03 18.87
N GLY A 439 31.21 -24.00 18.26
CA GLY A 439 32.36 -24.11 17.37
C GLY A 439 32.08 -24.60 15.95
N SER A 440 30.89 -25.16 15.66
CA SER A 440 30.53 -25.65 14.32
C SER A 440 30.47 -24.53 13.27
N ALA A 441 30.55 -24.88 11.98
CA ALA A 441 30.36 -23.92 10.88
C ALA A 441 29.02 -23.18 11.02
N PHE A 442 29.07 -21.85 11.04
CA PHE A 442 27.91 -21.03 11.37
C PHE A 442 27.15 -20.62 10.11
N THR A 443 26.34 -21.54 9.60
CA THR A 443 25.44 -21.31 8.47
C THR A 443 24.11 -20.69 8.93
N LEU A 444 23.29 -20.19 7.99
CA LEU A 444 21.93 -19.74 8.28
C LEU A 444 21.14 -20.81 9.04
N THR A 445 21.13 -22.04 8.53
CA THR A 445 20.48 -23.20 9.15
C THR A 445 21.01 -23.48 10.56
N HIS A 446 22.33 -23.52 10.73
CA HIS A 446 22.92 -23.77 12.05
C HIS A 446 22.54 -22.68 13.05
N ALA A 447 22.58 -21.40 12.65
CA ALA A 447 22.20 -20.30 13.52
C ALA A 447 20.74 -20.41 13.98
N LEU A 448 19.84 -20.84 13.09
CA LEU A 448 18.43 -21.02 13.45
C LEU A 448 18.19 -22.24 14.36
N ASP A 449 19.06 -23.24 14.34
CA ASP A 449 18.85 -24.51 15.06
C ASP A 449 19.73 -24.68 16.31
N CYS A 450 20.79 -23.89 16.47
CA CYS A 450 21.75 -24.07 17.54
C CYS A 450 21.14 -23.80 18.92
N ALA A 451 21.16 -24.81 19.79
CA ALA A 451 20.63 -24.76 21.16
C ALA A 451 21.47 -23.92 22.14
N LYS A 452 22.71 -23.54 21.77
CA LYS A 452 23.59 -22.76 22.65
C LYS A 452 23.10 -21.32 22.80
N GLY A 453 23.22 -20.76 24.00
CA GLY A 453 22.78 -19.42 24.35
C GLY A 453 21.29 -19.27 24.66
N GLY A 454 20.50 -20.34 24.62
CA GLY A 454 19.06 -20.28 24.94
C GLY A 454 18.21 -19.54 23.89
N LEU A 455 18.79 -19.12 22.76
CA LEU A 455 18.13 -18.30 21.75
C LEU A 455 16.92 -18.98 21.09
N VAL A 456 16.95 -20.32 20.98
CA VAL A 456 15.79 -21.09 20.50
C VAL A 456 14.60 -20.94 21.44
N ILE A 457 14.81 -20.91 22.75
CA ILE A 457 13.74 -20.69 23.75
C ILE A 457 13.25 -19.25 23.65
N GLN A 458 14.16 -18.28 23.62
CA GLN A 458 13.81 -16.86 23.48
C GLN A 458 12.99 -16.58 22.20
N ARG A 459 13.28 -17.28 21.10
CA ARG A 459 12.48 -17.22 19.87
C ARG A 459 11.02 -17.64 20.09
N HIS A 460 10.77 -18.69 20.88
CA HIS A 460 9.41 -19.09 21.21
C HIS A 460 8.73 -18.03 22.09
N ASN A 461 9.46 -17.47 23.05
CA ASN A 461 8.96 -16.44 23.96
C ASN A 461 8.51 -15.18 23.22
N GLU A 462 9.27 -14.70 22.22
CA GLU A 462 8.90 -13.53 21.39
C GLU A 462 7.50 -13.70 20.76
N LEU A 463 7.23 -14.87 20.16
CA LEU A 463 5.92 -15.15 19.56
C LEU A 463 4.83 -15.35 20.60
N ARG A 464 5.12 -16.12 21.66
CA ARG A 464 4.19 -16.33 22.76
C ARG A 464 3.74 -15.00 23.36
N ASP A 465 4.67 -14.06 23.51
CA ASP A 465 4.38 -12.78 24.14
C ASP A 465 3.46 -11.92 23.28
N VAL A 466 3.69 -11.88 21.96
CA VAL A 466 2.80 -11.22 21.01
C VAL A 466 1.43 -11.88 20.95
N ILE A 467 1.37 -13.22 20.90
CA ILE A 467 0.09 -13.96 20.94
C ILE A 467 -0.65 -13.69 22.25
N GLY A 468 0.07 -13.68 23.38
CA GLY A 468 -0.48 -13.38 24.69
C GLY A 468 -1.06 -11.96 24.74
N ASP A 469 -0.35 -10.97 24.20
CA ASP A 469 -0.82 -9.58 24.16
C ASP A 469 -2.07 -9.41 23.30
N VAL A 470 -2.11 -10.01 22.11
CA VAL A 470 -3.32 -10.05 21.29
C VAL A 470 -4.44 -10.81 22.00
N GLY A 471 -4.12 -11.91 22.68
CA GLY A 471 -5.05 -12.67 23.51
C GLY A 471 -5.67 -11.81 24.61
N ARG A 472 -4.89 -10.94 25.28
CA ARG A 472 -5.40 -10.02 26.31
C ARG A 472 -6.33 -8.99 25.72
N MET A 473 -6.05 -8.50 24.51
CA MET A 473 -6.94 -7.59 23.79
C MET A 473 -8.26 -8.28 23.41
N ALA A 474 -8.19 -9.54 22.98
CA ALA A 474 -9.36 -10.30 22.52
C ALA A 474 -10.22 -10.86 23.67
N PHE A 475 -9.62 -11.45 24.69
CA PHE A 475 -10.30 -12.19 25.76
C PHE A 475 -10.31 -11.46 27.10
N GLY A 476 -9.45 -10.46 27.29
CA GLY A 476 -9.28 -9.71 28.53
C GLY A 476 -8.03 -10.13 29.29
N ALA A 477 -7.41 -9.19 30.00
CA ALA A 477 -6.11 -9.41 30.65
C ALA A 477 -6.13 -10.54 31.70
N GLY A 478 -7.22 -10.65 32.48
CA GLY A 478 -7.38 -11.68 33.50
C GLY A 478 -7.69 -13.08 32.96
N SER A 479 -7.81 -13.25 31.64
CA SER A 479 -8.09 -14.53 30.98
C SER A 479 -6.86 -15.13 30.31
N VAL A 480 -5.69 -14.49 30.41
CA VAL A 480 -4.45 -14.91 29.74
C VAL A 480 -3.32 -15.10 30.73
N HIS A 481 -2.78 -16.31 30.78
CA HIS A 481 -1.67 -16.69 31.66
C HIS A 481 -0.50 -17.22 30.82
N LYS A 482 0.72 -16.76 31.09
CA LYS A 482 1.95 -17.20 30.39
C LYS A 482 2.72 -18.18 31.27
N GLU A 483 3.44 -19.12 30.64
CA GLU A 483 4.32 -20.09 31.31
C GLU A 483 3.64 -20.85 32.46
N VAL A 484 2.55 -21.55 32.15
CA VAL A 484 1.73 -22.23 33.17
C VAL A 484 2.22 -23.66 33.40
N VAL A 485 2.38 -24.04 34.67
CA VAL A 485 2.61 -25.43 35.07
C VAL A 485 1.27 -26.15 35.11
N LEU A 486 1.07 -27.12 34.22
CA LEU A 486 -0.13 -27.94 34.17
C LEU A 486 -0.04 -29.12 35.16
N LYS A 487 1.16 -29.69 35.29
CA LYS A 487 1.42 -30.79 36.21
C LYS A 487 2.82 -30.66 36.78
N GLU A 488 2.94 -30.67 38.10
CA GLU A 488 4.25 -30.67 38.77
C GLU A 488 5.02 -31.97 38.50
N GLY A 489 6.34 -31.88 38.49
CA GLY A 489 7.21 -33.05 38.47
C GLY A 489 7.12 -33.80 39.81
N ASP A 490 7.27 -35.12 39.80
CA ASP A 490 7.15 -35.94 41.02
C ASP A 490 8.44 -35.99 41.85
N GLY A 491 9.48 -35.22 41.48
CA GLY A 491 10.78 -35.23 42.15
C GLY A 491 11.57 -36.55 42.02
N GLN A 492 11.00 -37.57 41.37
CA GLN A 492 11.58 -38.91 41.19
C GLN A 492 11.93 -39.21 39.71
N GLY A 493 12.07 -38.15 38.91
CA GLY A 493 12.55 -38.24 37.53
C GLY A 493 11.46 -38.14 36.45
N ARG A 494 10.16 -38.01 36.80
CA ARG A 494 9.16 -37.59 35.80
C ARG A 494 9.13 -36.07 35.69
N GLU A 495 9.43 -35.57 34.49
CA GLU A 495 9.33 -34.15 34.19
C GLU A 495 7.88 -33.67 34.32
N GLY A 496 7.70 -32.51 34.95
CA GLY A 496 6.43 -31.80 34.96
C GLY A 496 6.00 -31.35 33.56
N VAL A 497 4.71 -31.11 33.39
CA VAL A 497 4.15 -30.60 32.13
C VAL A 497 3.87 -29.12 32.27
N ARG A 498 4.52 -28.32 31.41
CA ARG A 498 4.34 -26.88 31.31
C ARG A 498 3.81 -26.53 29.92
N THR A 499 3.08 -25.43 29.83
CA THR A 499 2.56 -24.87 28.59
C THR A 499 2.92 -23.41 28.47
N ASP A 500 3.11 -22.93 27.24
CA ASP A 500 3.54 -21.55 26.99
C ASP A 500 2.45 -20.53 27.34
N LEU A 501 1.19 -20.86 27.06
CA LEU A 501 0.08 -19.93 27.23
C LEU A 501 -1.21 -20.66 27.60
N VAL A 502 -2.00 -20.08 28.48
CA VAL A 502 -3.39 -20.48 28.75
C VAL A 502 -4.28 -19.28 28.50
N ILE A 503 -5.33 -19.48 27.69
CA ILE A 503 -6.35 -18.46 27.43
C ILE A 503 -7.73 -19.04 27.74
N ARG A 504 -8.49 -18.38 28.60
CA ARG A 504 -9.87 -18.76 28.93
C ARG A 504 -10.85 -18.32 27.84
N GLY A 505 -11.77 -19.20 27.47
CA GLY A 505 -12.92 -18.85 26.63
C GLY A 505 -12.66 -18.89 25.13
N VAL A 506 -11.52 -19.42 24.68
CA VAL A 506 -11.17 -19.46 23.24
C VAL A 506 -12.12 -20.36 22.47
N TRP A 507 -12.22 -21.63 22.87
CA TRP A 507 -13.02 -22.65 22.18
C TRP A 507 -14.39 -22.82 22.83
N ASP A 508 -14.42 -23.04 24.14
CA ASP A 508 -15.66 -23.16 24.93
C ASP A 508 -15.75 -22.01 25.94
N ARG A 509 -16.97 -21.51 26.17
CA ARG A 509 -17.21 -20.41 27.13
C ARG A 509 -16.68 -20.80 28.52
N GLN A 510 -15.85 -19.92 29.10
CA GLN A 510 -15.22 -20.08 30.43
C GLN A 510 -14.27 -21.28 30.61
N ARG A 511 -14.11 -22.15 29.61
CA ARG A 511 -13.13 -23.23 29.66
C ARG A 511 -11.74 -22.72 29.30
N ASP A 512 -10.73 -23.20 30.01
CA ASP A 512 -9.34 -22.85 29.72
C ASP A 512 -8.81 -23.65 28.51
N ALA A 513 -8.06 -22.96 27.65
CA ALA A 513 -7.38 -23.54 26.51
C ALA A 513 -5.87 -23.35 26.66
N SER A 514 -5.11 -24.45 26.64
CA SER A 514 -3.65 -24.48 26.68
C SER A 514 -3.08 -24.43 25.26
N PHE A 515 -2.06 -23.61 25.07
CA PHE A 515 -1.36 -23.39 23.81
C PHE A 515 0.14 -23.54 24.02
N ASP A 516 0.75 -24.37 23.18
CA ASP A 516 2.17 -24.67 23.26
C ASP A 516 2.85 -24.41 21.91
N MET A 517 3.86 -23.54 21.92
CA MET A 517 4.53 -23.04 20.74
C MET A 517 5.58 -24.03 20.23
N CYS A 518 5.74 -24.06 18.91
CA CYS A 518 6.87 -24.70 18.26
C CYS A 518 7.28 -23.91 17.03
N VAL A 519 8.49 -23.37 17.05
CA VAL A 519 9.10 -22.70 15.90
C VAL A 519 10.16 -23.64 15.33
N THR A 520 9.95 -24.13 14.11
CA THR A 520 10.81 -25.11 13.45
C THR A 520 11.54 -24.52 12.24
N ASN A 521 12.80 -24.88 12.04
CA ASN A 521 13.48 -24.60 10.79
C ASN A 521 13.07 -25.64 9.74
N ALA A 522 12.31 -25.24 8.72
CA ALA A 522 11.88 -26.17 7.69
C ALA A 522 13.06 -26.68 6.84
N ASP A 523 14.16 -25.92 6.73
CA ASP A 523 15.38 -26.22 5.97
C ASP A 523 16.44 -26.97 6.81
N ALA A 524 16.08 -27.45 8.01
CA ALA A 524 17.00 -28.26 8.81
C ALA A 524 17.36 -29.57 8.07
N PRO A 525 18.63 -30.03 8.12
CA PRO A 525 19.08 -31.21 7.35
C PRO A 525 18.29 -32.48 7.66
N SER A 526 17.81 -32.61 8.91
CA SER A 526 17.00 -33.73 9.38
C SER A 526 15.68 -33.93 8.63
N TYR A 527 15.17 -32.89 7.95
CA TYR A 527 13.93 -32.99 7.18
C TYR A 527 14.13 -33.36 5.71
N GLY A 528 15.34 -33.22 5.18
CA GLY A 528 15.62 -33.41 3.75
C GLY A 528 14.60 -32.69 2.87
N ASN A 529 14.05 -33.39 1.90
CA ASN A 529 13.06 -32.86 0.94
C ASN A 529 11.59 -32.98 1.40
N ARG A 530 11.34 -33.21 2.70
CA ARG A 530 9.96 -33.35 3.19
C ARG A 530 9.15 -32.07 2.94
N PRO A 531 7.88 -32.19 2.52
CA PRO A 531 6.99 -31.04 2.37
C PRO A 531 6.78 -30.30 3.70
N THR A 532 6.76 -28.97 3.67
CA THR A 532 6.58 -28.13 4.86
C THR A 532 5.33 -28.49 5.67
N ARG A 533 4.20 -28.74 4.99
CA ARG A 533 2.95 -29.18 5.64
C ARG A 533 3.10 -30.47 6.45
N PHE A 534 3.94 -31.40 5.98
CA PHE A 534 4.19 -32.65 6.68
C PHE A 534 5.06 -32.43 7.93
N ILE A 535 6.05 -31.54 7.83
CA ILE A 535 6.90 -31.14 8.96
C ILE A 535 6.03 -30.52 10.06
N LEU A 536 5.16 -29.57 9.71
CA LEU A 536 4.25 -28.91 10.65
C LEU A 536 3.29 -29.92 11.31
N ALA A 537 2.62 -30.76 10.52
CA ALA A 537 1.71 -31.78 11.04
C ALA A 537 2.40 -32.79 11.97
N THR A 538 3.68 -33.11 11.71
CA THR A 538 4.47 -33.99 12.58
C THR A 538 4.70 -33.35 13.94
N HIS A 539 5.04 -32.07 13.98
CA HIS A 539 5.22 -31.33 15.23
C HIS A 539 3.91 -31.13 15.99
N GLU A 540 2.81 -30.83 15.29
CA GLU A 540 1.48 -30.73 15.91
C GLU A 540 1.10 -32.04 16.61
N ARG A 541 1.29 -33.19 15.95
CA ARG A 541 1.03 -34.52 16.55
C ARG A 541 1.92 -34.78 17.76
N ARG A 542 3.22 -34.46 17.68
CA ARG A 542 4.16 -34.64 18.80
C ARG A 542 3.73 -33.83 20.03
N LYS A 543 3.34 -32.56 19.83
CA LYS A 543 2.84 -31.71 20.92
C LYS A 543 1.54 -32.26 21.51
N LYS A 544 0.59 -32.67 20.66
CA LYS A 544 -0.67 -33.28 21.10
C LYS A 544 -0.46 -34.54 21.93
N ASN A 545 0.40 -35.45 21.48
CA ASN A 545 0.72 -36.68 22.19
C ASN A 545 1.31 -36.42 23.60
N LYS A 546 1.98 -35.29 23.80
CA LYS A 546 2.55 -34.89 25.09
C LYS A 546 1.52 -34.27 26.04
N GLN A 547 0.63 -33.41 25.54
CA GLN A 547 -0.16 -32.51 26.41
C GLN A 547 -1.67 -32.75 26.42
N VAL A 548 -2.26 -33.38 25.40
CA VAL A 548 -3.74 -33.49 25.29
C VAL A 548 -4.35 -34.17 26.51
N ARG A 549 -3.84 -35.34 26.90
CA ARG A 549 -4.37 -36.09 28.06
C ARG A 549 -4.28 -35.29 29.36
N VAL A 550 -3.15 -34.61 29.58
CA VAL A 550 -2.96 -33.78 30.78
C VAL A 550 -3.92 -32.60 30.81
N CYS A 551 -4.19 -31.99 29.65
CA CYS A 551 -5.19 -30.93 29.54
C CYS A 551 -6.61 -31.45 29.79
N GLU A 552 -6.95 -32.63 29.26
CA GLU A 552 -8.25 -33.28 29.49
C GLU A 552 -8.48 -33.57 30.97
N ASP A 553 -7.47 -34.10 31.67
CA ASP A 553 -7.51 -34.34 33.14
C ASP A 553 -7.78 -33.05 33.94
N LEU A 554 -7.33 -31.90 33.41
CA LEU A 554 -7.55 -30.57 34.01
C LEU A 554 -8.82 -29.87 33.49
N SER A 555 -9.67 -30.56 32.73
CA SER A 555 -10.86 -29.99 32.07
C SER A 555 -10.54 -28.84 31.09
N MET A 556 -9.33 -28.82 30.53
CA MET A 556 -8.86 -27.85 29.54
C MET A 556 -8.98 -28.40 28.12
N THR A 557 -8.84 -27.52 27.14
CA THR A 557 -8.58 -27.90 25.72
C THR A 557 -7.10 -27.66 25.39
N PHE A 558 -6.57 -28.33 24.37
CA PHE A 558 -5.19 -28.16 23.93
C PHE A 558 -5.08 -27.84 22.43
N THR A 559 -4.32 -26.80 22.10
CA THR A 559 -4.06 -26.38 20.71
C THR A 559 -2.56 -26.16 20.48
N PRO A 560 -1.86 -26.98 19.68
CA PRO A 560 -0.46 -26.73 19.36
C PRO A 560 -0.33 -25.56 18.38
N LEU A 561 0.59 -24.64 18.66
CA LEU A 561 0.88 -23.50 17.80
C LEU A 561 2.23 -23.70 17.12
N VAL A 562 2.21 -24.34 15.95
CA VAL A 562 3.42 -24.68 15.18
C VAL A 562 3.61 -23.71 14.01
N VAL A 563 4.83 -23.23 13.84
CA VAL A 563 5.22 -22.34 12.73
C VAL A 563 6.64 -22.62 12.26
N THR A 564 6.92 -22.37 10.99
CA THR A 564 8.31 -22.34 10.51
C THR A 564 9.00 -21.01 10.82
N VAL A 565 10.32 -20.98 10.90
CA VAL A 565 11.13 -19.75 11.09
C VAL A 565 10.84 -18.64 10.06
N ASP A 566 10.31 -19.00 8.89
CA ASP A 566 9.98 -18.08 7.80
C ASP A 566 8.47 -17.84 7.64
N GLY A 567 7.63 -18.38 8.52
CA GLY A 567 6.25 -17.92 8.71
C GLY A 567 5.14 -18.80 8.14
N VAL A 568 5.41 -20.09 7.89
CA VAL A 568 4.37 -21.04 7.51
C VAL A 568 3.73 -21.63 8.77
N TRP A 569 2.47 -21.28 9.01
CA TRP A 569 1.71 -21.70 10.19
C TRP A 569 1.04 -23.06 9.98
N GLY A 570 0.98 -23.85 11.06
CA GLY A 570 0.22 -25.09 11.14
C GLY A 570 -1.29 -24.85 11.10
N ARG A 571 -2.05 -25.92 10.82
CA ARG A 571 -3.51 -25.84 10.64
C ARG A 571 -4.20 -25.38 11.92
N GLU A 572 -3.77 -25.89 13.07
CA GLU A 572 -4.35 -25.55 14.37
C GLU A 572 -4.13 -24.07 14.71
N ALA A 573 -2.96 -23.53 14.37
CA ALA A 573 -2.64 -22.12 14.57
C ALA A 573 -3.52 -21.20 13.70
N GLU A 574 -3.76 -21.55 12.42
CA GLU A 574 -4.63 -20.78 11.53
C GLU A 574 -6.09 -20.71 12.04
N HIS A 575 -6.61 -21.83 12.56
CA HIS A 575 -7.93 -21.83 13.19
C HIS A 575 -7.97 -20.92 14.42
N PHE A 576 -6.92 -20.96 15.24
CA PHE A 576 -6.81 -20.09 16.41
C PHE A 576 -6.73 -18.60 16.02
N PHE A 577 -5.99 -18.23 14.97
CA PHE A 577 -5.95 -16.83 14.49
C PHE A 577 -7.28 -16.35 13.92
N THR A 578 -8.03 -17.24 13.27
CA THR A 578 -9.41 -16.95 12.85
C THR A 578 -10.26 -16.63 14.06
N ARG A 579 -10.21 -17.48 15.10
CA ARG A 579 -10.95 -17.28 16.35
C ARG A 579 -10.54 -16.00 17.09
N LEU A 580 -9.25 -15.70 17.17
CA LEU A 580 -8.73 -14.45 17.73
C LEU A 580 -9.27 -13.23 16.98
N THR A 581 -9.28 -13.28 15.65
CA THR A 581 -9.80 -12.19 14.82
C THR A 581 -11.29 -11.96 15.09
N GLU A 582 -12.08 -13.03 15.09
CA GLU A 582 -13.52 -12.97 15.38
C GLU A 582 -13.78 -12.39 16.77
N GLN A 583 -13.01 -12.83 17.76
CA GLN A 583 -13.15 -12.32 19.12
C GLN A 583 -12.74 -10.85 19.24
N LEU A 584 -11.68 -10.41 18.57
CA LEU A 584 -11.28 -9.00 18.53
C LEU A 584 -12.39 -8.12 17.97
N LEU A 585 -13.10 -8.56 16.91
CA LEU A 585 -14.20 -7.80 16.31
C LEU A 585 -15.38 -7.58 17.27
N THR A 586 -15.50 -8.37 18.34
CA THR A 586 -16.51 -8.14 19.39
C THR A 586 -16.12 -7.04 20.38
N ARG A 587 -14.88 -6.52 20.32
CA ARG A 587 -14.37 -5.51 21.24
C ARG A 587 -14.55 -4.10 20.69
N GLN A 588 -14.82 -3.17 21.60
CA GLN A 588 -14.93 -1.75 21.27
C GLN A 588 -13.63 -1.25 20.61
N GLY A 589 -13.75 -0.46 19.54
CA GLY A 589 -12.63 0.04 18.74
C GLY A 589 -12.15 -0.91 17.63
N TRP A 590 -12.68 -2.14 17.56
CA TRP A 590 -12.35 -3.14 16.53
C TRP A 590 -13.52 -3.49 15.62
N SER A 591 -14.75 -3.38 16.12
CA SER A 591 -16.00 -3.74 15.41
C SER A 591 -16.08 -3.16 14.00
N ASP A 592 -15.68 -1.90 13.84
CA ASP A 592 -15.89 -1.15 12.60
C ASP A 592 -14.74 -1.32 11.59
N ARG A 593 -13.69 -2.07 11.95
CA ARG A 593 -12.47 -2.20 11.12
C ARG A 593 -12.61 -3.26 10.01
N GLY A 594 -13.62 -4.13 10.08
CA GLY A 594 -13.85 -5.24 9.15
C GLY A 594 -12.86 -6.41 9.34
N ARG A 595 -13.34 -7.65 9.12
CA ARG A 595 -12.58 -8.88 9.40
C ARG A 595 -11.22 -8.94 8.69
N GLY A 596 -11.18 -8.58 7.40
CA GLY A 596 -9.95 -8.64 6.61
C GLY A 596 -8.84 -7.73 7.15
N ARG A 597 -9.19 -6.53 7.62
CA ARG A 597 -8.24 -5.56 8.17
C ARG A 597 -7.66 -6.03 9.51
N VAL A 598 -8.52 -6.53 10.39
CA VAL A 598 -8.10 -7.07 11.71
C VAL A 598 -7.22 -8.30 11.53
N HIS A 599 -7.60 -9.22 10.65
CA HIS A 599 -6.80 -10.40 10.36
C HIS A 599 -5.45 -10.03 9.71
N GLY A 600 -5.44 -9.07 8.77
CA GLY A 600 -4.22 -8.56 8.15
C GLY A 600 -3.27 -7.91 9.18
N TRP A 601 -3.81 -7.13 10.11
CA TRP A 601 -3.06 -6.55 11.23
C TRP A 601 -2.46 -7.65 12.13
N LEU A 602 -3.24 -8.67 12.48
CA LEU A 602 -2.77 -9.80 13.28
C LEU A 602 -1.62 -10.53 12.57
N ARG A 603 -1.78 -10.86 11.28
CA ARG A 603 -0.73 -11.52 10.49
C ARG A 603 0.53 -10.67 10.37
N ALA A 604 0.39 -9.35 10.20
CA ALA A 604 1.51 -8.43 10.17
C ALA A 604 2.31 -8.49 11.48
N ARG A 605 1.66 -8.34 12.64
CA ARG A 605 2.31 -8.40 13.96
C ARG A 605 3.03 -9.72 14.20
N LEU A 606 2.35 -10.84 13.93
CA LEU A 606 2.95 -12.18 14.08
C LEU A 606 4.15 -12.39 13.15
N SER A 607 4.05 -11.92 11.91
CA SER A 607 5.15 -12.05 10.94
C SER A 607 6.37 -11.20 11.32
N VAL A 608 6.17 -9.98 11.84
CA VAL A 608 7.26 -9.11 12.32
C VAL A 608 7.93 -9.72 13.55
N ALA A 609 7.12 -10.20 14.51
CA ALA A 609 7.63 -10.89 15.70
C ALA A 609 8.48 -12.09 15.32
N LEU A 610 8.05 -12.88 14.33
CA LEU A 610 8.83 -14.00 13.82
C LEU A 610 10.18 -13.57 13.20
N VAL A 611 10.20 -12.47 12.44
CA VAL A 611 11.45 -11.93 11.87
C VAL A 611 12.42 -11.48 12.97
N ARG A 612 11.92 -10.78 14.00
CA ARG A 612 12.72 -10.42 15.18
C ARG A 612 13.28 -11.66 15.87
N ALA A 613 12.44 -12.67 16.05
CA ALA A 613 12.80 -13.92 16.70
C ALA A 613 13.84 -14.72 15.89
N ALA A 614 13.76 -14.70 14.55
CA ALA A 614 14.77 -15.30 13.68
C ALA A 614 16.10 -14.52 13.71
N SER A 615 16.04 -13.18 13.67
CA SER A 615 17.22 -12.32 13.78
C SER A 615 17.93 -12.49 15.14
N LEU A 616 17.18 -12.67 16.22
CA LEU A 616 17.73 -13.02 17.53
C LEU A 616 18.57 -14.31 17.49
N CYS A 617 18.10 -15.36 16.80
CA CYS A 617 18.90 -16.57 16.60
C CYS A 617 20.16 -16.32 15.75
N LEU A 618 20.10 -15.40 14.79
CA LEU A 618 21.22 -15.10 13.90
C LEU A 618 22.30 -14.23 14.57
N ARG A 619 21.89 -13.28 15.41
CA ARG A 619 22.74 -12.21 15.96
C ARG A 619 22.96 -12.30 17.46
N GLY A 620 22.15 -13.06 18.18
CA GLY A 620 22.19 -13.13 19.64
C GLY A 620 23.47 -13.78 20.19
N GLY A 621 23.89 -13.33 21.37
CA GLY A 621 25.04 -13.88 22.08
C GLY A 621 24.83 -15.35 22.47
N ARG A 622 25.82 -16.20 22.17
CA ARG A 622 25.75 -17.66 22.45
C ARG A 622 26.69 -18.14 23.55
N GLN A 623 27.49 -17.23 24.09
CA GLN A 623 28.41 -17.51 25.18
C GLN A 623 27.69 -17.38 26.53
N SER A 624 27.99 -18.30 27.44
CA SER A 624 27.59 -18.20 28.83
C SER A 624 28.62 -17.37 29.58
N TRP A 625 28.18 -16.28 30.20
CA TRP A 625 29.01 -15.50 31.11
C TRP A 625 28.85 -16.07 32.52
N ARG A 626 29.95 -16.39 33.20
CA ARG A 626 29.93 -16.64 34.65
C ARG A 626 30.20 -15.31 35.34
N GLY A 627 29.34 -14.91 36.26
CA GLY A 627 29.64 -13.79 37.15
C GLY A 627 30.83 -14.18 38.05
N VAL A 628 31.74 -13.25 38.30
CA VAL A 628 32.74 -13.40 39.37
C VAL A 628 32.02 -13.18 40.69
N GLY A 629 31.24 -14.18 41.10
CA GLY A 629 30.47 -14.18 42.33
C GLY A 629 30.85 -15.41 43.13
N ALA A 630 31.73 -15.21 44.11
CA ALA A 630 31.99 -16.18 45.15
C ALA A 630 30.68 -16.54 45.87
N THR A 631 30.51 -17.84 46.08
CA THR A 631 29.56 -18.50 46.98
C THR A 631 29.37 -17.87 48.34
N ASP A 632 30.41 -17.25 48.88
CA ASP A 632 30.54 -17.02 50.31
C ASP A 632 31.93 -16.41 50.52
N GLY A 633 32.03 -15.39 51.36
CA GLY A 633 33.31 -14.80 51.76
C GLY A 633 34.15 -15.72 52.64
N ALA A 634 34.37 -16.97 52.25
CA ALA A 634 35.24 -17.91 52.92
C ALA A 634 36.05 -18.70 51.87
N GLY A 635 37.37 -18.47 51.86
CA GLY A 635 38.30 -19.41 51.25
C GLY A 635 39.08 -18.93 50.02
N VAL A 636 39.88 -17.87 50.18
CA VAL A 636 41.24 -17.88 49.63
C VAL A 636 42.19 -17.50 50.76
N CYS A 637 42.43 -18.45 51.66
CA CYS A 637 43.75 -18.53 52.29
C CYS A 637 44.62 -19.30 51.29
N SER A 638 45.64 -18.60 50.81
CA SER A 638 46.78 -19.13 50.09
C SER A 638 47.44 -20.27 50.88
N SER A 639 47.71 -21.37 50.19
CA SER A 639 48.78 -22.31 50.56
C SER A 639 49.42 -22.83 49.26
N ASP A 640 50.69 -22.50 49.09
CA ASP A 640 51.81 -23.22 48.45
C ASP A 640 51.54 -23.91 47.08
N GLU A 641 52.29 -23.71 46.00
CA GLU A 641 53.72 -23.38 45.78
C GLU A 641 53.95 -22.38 44.62
#